data_AF-W0SCI5-F1
#
_entry.id   AF-W0SCI5-F1
#
_cell.length_a   1.000
_cell.length_b   1.000
_cell.length_c   1.000
_cell.angle_alpha   90.00
_cell.angle_beta   90.00
_cell.angle_gamma   90.00
#
_symmetry.space_group_name_H-M   'P 1'
#
loop_
_entity.id
_entity.type
_entity.pdbx_description
1 polymer ?
#
loop_
_entity_poly.entity_id
_entity_poly.type
_entity_poly.pdbx_seq_one_letter_code
_entity_poly.pdbx_strand_id
1 'polypeptide(L)'
;MQIKDSVFIVTGGASGLGAGTARMLVAQGGKVVMADLNEAAGKALEAELGGNARFVATNVADEASARACVAAAQAAFGGLHGLVNCAGIATAEKVLGKNGPHALDTFAKTITVNLVGSFNMIRLASEVMSQGAPNAAGERGVIVSTASVAAYDGQIGQAAYAASKGGVVGMTLPIARELARFGIRVMTIAPGIFETPMLLGMPQEVQDALGKMVPFPSRLGKPAEYAALVRHIVENEMLNGEVIRLDGAFGWLRSKPGCDHSGLSMADCYHCGLPIPADADFPVEIERVRREMCCAGCQAVAQAIVDNGLADYYRHRDAMPESPREALPQALAEFGLFDHPDVQKNFVRRVEGPAGEHEQEAALILEGITCAACVWLNESHVRRQPGVTSIDINYTTRRARVRWDERVTRLSAILEAIAAIGYRAHPYDVGRSEELAQKERKAALWRLFVAGFGMMQVMMYAVPVYLADGDMTPDIEQLMRWASLILTVPVIGYSAAPFFVSAWRDLKLARVGMDVPVALGVGAAFAASVWATLIAAGEVYFDSVTMFVFFLLSGRYLEMMARQKAARSVETLARAIPAFAMRLAGWPGSTEGQHVAVAELRVGDAVQIKPGETVPADGCVLDGESAADESLLTGESRPVPKVAGDALIGGSVNTASPLVMRVERVGEATRVAAIQRLMERAAAEKPRLVEMADRVAGRFIIALLVLAVATALAWWWIDASRALWVFVAVLVVSCPCALSLATPAALTVATGALAARGVLVTRGHAIEALARADRFIFDKTGTLTLGRMTLVEVMPVRDDAARALALAAALERGSEHPIARALAAGAADAGTSTAIGVDGLRATTGAGVEGAIEGRIWRLGRPEFAAALHAMPVPPEVQSTVGAGDTVIALGSADGWQAFFRLSDGLRPEAAAMAANLSKAGIKLSIFSGDAPAAAGHVGAALGIADARGGLSPEDKHAALRVLQDAGETVAMVGDGVNDAPVLAQAQVSIAMGGGADLARANADVVLLGNDLRALPEGLALARRTVRIVKQNLAWAFAYNFLAIPLAMAGWVTPWMAGIGMSASSLLVVLNALRLQRK
;
A
#
# COMPACT_ATOMS: atom_id res chain seq x y z
N MET A 1 -30.73 -21.28 -13.65
CA MET A 1 -30.97 -22.34 -14.67
C MET A 1 -31.91 -23.44 -14.17
N GLN A 2 -32.85 -23.91 -15.00
CA GLN A 2 -33.63 -25.13 -14.68
C GLN A 2 -32.86 -26.41 -15.09
N ILE A 3 -32.83 -27.42 -14.23
CA ILE A 3 -32.11 -28.69 -14.51
C ILE A 3 -32.85 -29.55 -15.56
N LYS A 4 -34.18 -29.50 -15.57
CA LYS A 4 -35.00 -30.27 -16.51
C LYS A 4 -34.59 -29.94 -17.95
N ASP A 5 -34.34 -30.97 -18.74
CA ASP A 5 -33.90 -30.93 -20.14
C ASP A 5 -32.51 -30.30 -20.39
N SER A 6 -31.85 -29.77 -19.36
CA SER A 6 -30.47 -29.28 -19.43
C SER A 6 -29.47 -30.44 -19.49
N VAL A 7 -28.33 -30.18 -20.11
CA VAL A 7 -27.29 -31.20 -20.40
C VAL A 7 -26.05 -30.89 -19.58
N PHE A 8 -25.57 -31.88 -18.84
CA PHE A 8 -24.45 -31.74 -17.92
C PHE A 8 -23.35 -32.76 -18.22
N ILE A 9 -22.09 -32.34 -18.06
CA ILE A 9 -20.97 -33.26 -17.91
C ILE A 9 -20.61 -33.33 -16.42
N VAL A 10 -20.46 -34.55 -15.89
CA VAL A 10 -19.97 -34.78 -14.53
C VAL A 10 -18.68 -35.59 -14.59
N THR A 11 -17.56 -34.96 -14.23
CA THR A 11 -16.25 -35.64 -14.20
C THR A 11 -16.09 -36.40 -12.89
N GLY A 12 -15.43 -37.56 -12.90
CA GLY A 12 -15.49 -38.50 -11.78
C GLY A 12 -16.90 -39.06 -11.57
N GLY A 13 -17.70 -39.08 -12.64
CA GLY A 13 -19.15 -39.32 -12.59
C GLY A 13 -19.54 -40.75 -12.23
N ALA A 14 -18.61 -41.71 -12.22
CA ALA A 14 -18.92 -43.11 -11.95
C ALA A 14 -18.91 -43.46 -10.45
N SER A 15 -18.46 -42.57 -9.56
CA SER A 15 -18.35 -42.87 -8.13
C SER A 15 -18.47 -41.64 -7.22
N GLY A 16 -18.64 -41.87 -5.90
CA GLY A 16 -18.61 -40.83 -4.87
C GLY A 16 -19.52 -39.63 -5.15
N LEU A 17 -18.95 -38.42 -5.02
CA LEU A 17 -19.64 -37.14 -5.23
C LEU A 17 -20.17 -36.99 -6.67
N GLY A 18 -19.42 -37.47 -7.66
CA GLY A 18 -19.81 -37.42 -9.07
C GLY A 18 -21.03 -38.29 -9.35
N ALA A 19 -21.02 -39.55 -8.90
CA ALA A 19 -22.18 -40.44 -9.06
C ALA A 19 -23.42 -39.94 -8.31
N GLY A 20 -23.25 -39.39 -7.11
CA GLY A 20 -24.35 -38.74 -6.37
C GLY A 20 -24.95 -37.57 -7.16
N THR A 21 -24.10 -36.76 -7.80
CA THR A 21 -24.53 -35.63 -8.64
C THR A 21 -25.23 -36.10 -9.91
N ALA A 22 -24.70 -37.12 -10.60
CA ALA A 22 -25.32 -37.68 -11.80
C ALA A 22 -26.73 -38.21 -11.53
N ARG A 23 -26.92 -38.98 -10.44
CA ARG A 23 -28.24 -39.45 -9.99
C ARG A 23 -29.21 -38.31 -9.74
N MET A 24 -28.76 -37.27 -9.03
CA MET A 24 -29.58 -36.11 -8.73
C MET A 24 -30.02 -35.39 -10.01
N LEU A 25 -29.09 -35.13 -10.94
CA LEU A 25 -29.38 -34.43 -12.18
C LEU A 25 -30.41 -35.19 -13.04
N VAL A 26 -30.23 -36.50 -13.20
CA VAL A 26 -31.20 -37.36 -13.93
C VAL A 26 -32.55 -37.39 -13.22
N ALA A 27 -32.58 -37.47 -11.88
CA ALA A 27 -33.82 -37.45 -11.11
C ALA A 27 -34.58 -36.11 -11.23
N GLN A 28 -33.89 -35.00 -11.51
CA GLN A 28 -34.52 -33.70 -11.81
C GLN A 28 -34.85 -33.51 -13.30
N GLY A 29 -34.72 -34.55 -14.13
CA GLY A 29 -35.02 -34.53 -15.56
C GLY A 29 -33.90 -33.95 -16.43
N GLY A 30 -32.69 -33.80 -15.90
CA GLY A 30 -31.51 -33.42 -16.67
C GLY A 30 -30.90 -34.61 -17.42
N LYS A 31 -30.05 -34.31 -18.41
CA LYS A 31 -29.28 -35.29 -19.19
C LYS A 31 -27.82 -35.21 -18.79
N VAL A 32 -27.17 -36.35 -18.56
CA VAL A 32 -25.82 -36.38 -17.96
C VAL A 32 -24.86 -37.23 -18.78
N VAL A 33 -23.69 -36.68 -19.09
CA VAL A 33 -22.52 -37.44 -19.50
C VAL A 33 -21.60 -37.65 -18.30
N MET A 34 -21.38 -38.90 -17.93
CA MET A 34 -20.50 -39.30 -16.84
C MET A 34 -19.10 -39.57 -17.40
N ALA A 35 -18.17 -38.67 -17.11
CA ALA A 35 -16.79 -38.71 -17.57
C ALA A 35 -15.89 -39.31 -16.48
N ASP A 36 -15.44 -40.55 -16.66
CA ASP A 36 -14.61 -41.25 -15.66
C ASP A 36 -13.68 -42.27 -16.35
N LEU A 37 -12.63 -42.72 -15.66
CA LEU A 37 -11.75 -43.79 -16.13
C LEU A 37 -12.28 -45.19 -15.76
N ASN A 38 -13.14 -45.29 -14.75
CA ASN A 38 -13.68 -46.57 -14.30
C ASN A 38 -14.84 -47.03 -15.19
N GLU A 39 -14.52 -47.76 -16.27
CA GLU A 39 -15.53 -48.24 -17.22
C GLU A 39 -16.59 -49.16 -16.59
N ALA A 40 -16.20 -50.04 -15.68
CA ALA A 40 -17.11 -51.00 -15.08
C ALA A 40 -18.18 -50.28 -14.23
N ALA A 41 -17.76 -49.36 -13.37
CA ALA A 41 -18.68 -48.55 -12.56
C ALA A 41 -19.51 -47.60 -13.42
N GLY A 42 -18.90 -47.00 -14.44
CA GLY A 42 -19.56 -46.07 -15.36
C GLY A 42 -20.68 -46.72 -16.17
N LYS A 43 -20.42 -47.88 -16.79
CA LYS A 43 -21.42 -48.64 -17.56
C LYS A 43 -22.55 -49.17 -16.67
N ALA A 44 -22.23 -49.58 -15.44
CA ALA A 44 -23.24 -50.01 -14.48
C ALA A 44 -24.18 -48.85 -14.09
N LEU A 45 -23.63 -47.65 -13.84
CA LEU A 45 -24.42 -46.47 -13.51
C LEU A 45 -25.21 -45.94 -14.72
N GLU A 46 -24.68 -46.06 -15.93
CA GLU A 46 -25.42 -45.74 -17.16
C GLU A 46 -26.66 -46.64 -17.32
N ALA A 47 -26.50 -47.95 -17.07
CA ALA A 47 -27.62 -48.89 -17.08
C ALA A 47 -28.66 -48.59 -15.99
N GLU A 48 -28.21 -48.15 -14.79
CA GLU A 48 -29.08 -47.71 -13.69
C GLU A 48 -29.90 -46.46 -14.06
N LEU A 49 -29.27 -45.47 -14.68
CA LEU A 49 -29.87 -44.15 -14.96
C LEU A 49 -30.66 -44.09 -16.28
N GLY A 50 -30.52 -45.09 -17.15
CA GLY A 50 -31.29 -45.22 -18.38
C GLY A 50 -30.97 -44.15 -19.44
N GLY A 51 -31.94 -43.85 -20.31
CA GLY A 51 -31.73 -43.06 -21.54
C GLY A 51 -31.26 -41.61 -21.36
N ASN A 52 -31.29 -41.08 -20.14
CA ASN A 52 -30.83 -39.72 -19.82
C ASN A 52 -29.38 -39.65 -19.33
N ALA A 53 -28.68 -40.79 -19.25
CA ALA A 53 -27.27 -40.85 -18.89
C ALA A 53 -26.45 -41.53 -19.98
N ARG A 54 -25.20 -41.09 -20.17
CA ARG A 54 -24.20 -41.75 -21.01
C ARG A 54 -22.85 -41.79 -20.31
N PHE A 55 -22.19 -42.94 -20.28
CA PHE A 55 -20.82 -43.03 -19.79
C PHE A 55 -19.82 -42.79 -20.93
N VAL A 56 -18.76 -42.04 -20.63
CA VAL A 56 -17.63 -41.82 -21.55
C VAL A 56 -16.33 -41.99 -20.79
N ALA A 57 -15.49 -42.94 -21.25
CA ALA A 57 -14.15 -43.15 -20.72
C ALA A 57 -13.30 -41.89 -20.95
N THR A 58 -12.99 -41.16 -19.87
CA THR A 58 -12.40 -39.82 -19.98
C THR A 58 -11.25 -39.63 -19.01
N ASN A 59 -10.06 -39.33 -19.54
CA ASN A 59 -8.95 -38.79 -18.76
C ASN A 59 -9.01 -37.26 -18.80
N VAL A 60 -9.42 -36.63 -17.71
CA VAL A 60 -9.56 -35.16 -17.62
C VAL A 60 -8.25 -34.41 -17.84
N ALA A 61 -7.10 -35.05 -17.58
CA ALA A 61 -5.79 -34.46 -17.79
C ALA A 61 -5.29 -34.56 -19.25
N ASP A 62 -5.96 -35.34 -20.10
CA ASP A 62 -5.63 -35.47 -21.52
C ASP A 62 -6.61 -34.63 -22.36
N GLU A 63 -6.07 -33.72 -23.18
CA GLU A 63 -6.88 -32.79 -23.97
C GLU A 63 -7.75 -33.53 -25.01
N ALA A 64 -7.20 -34.52 -25.70
CA ALA A 64 -7.93 -35.26 -26.73
C ALA A 64 -9.11 -36.03 -26.13
N SER A 65 -8.88 -36.72 -25.01
CA SER A 65 -9.92 -37.43 -24.25
C SER A 65 -10.99 -36.48 -23.72
N ALA A 66 -10.61 -35.34 -23.14
CA ALA A 66 -11.54 -34.33 -22.66
C ALA A 66 -12.40 -33.72 -23.79
N ARG A 67 -11.78 -33.39 -24.94
CA ARG A 67 -12.50 -32.85 -26.11
C ARG A 67 -13.48 -33.89 -26.70
N ALA A 68 -13.08 -35.16 -26.74
CA ALA A 68 -13.97 -36.24 -27.16
C ALA A 68 -15.18 -36.40 -26.23
N CYS A 69 -14.99 -36.23 -24.91
CA CYS A 69 -16.08 -36.25 -23.93
C CYS A 69 -17.08 -35.10 -24.16
N VAL A 70 -16.60 -33.87 -24.39
CA VAL A 70 -17.47 -32.73 -24.68
C VAL A 70 -18.24 -32.94 -26.00
N ALA A 71 -17.58 -33.45 -27.03
CA ALA A 71 -18.24 -33.79 -28.30
C ALA A 71 -19.30 -34.89 -28.13
N ALA A 72 -19.04 -35.89 -27.28
CA ALA A 72 -20.00 -36.95 -26.98
C ALA A 72 -21.26 -36.41 -26.28
N ALA A 73 -21.14 -35.39 -25.43
CA ALA A 73 -22.30 -34.72 -24.81
C ALA A 73 -23.18 -34.02 -25.86
N GLN A 74 -22.55 -33.31 -26.81
CA GLN A 74 -23.28 -32.70 -27.93
C GLN A 74 -23.93 -33.75 -28.84
N ALA A 75 -23.23 -34.83 -29.15
CA ALA A 75 -23.76 -35.90 -30.00
C ALA A 75 -24.92 -36.67 -29.34
N ALA A 76 -24.84 -36.94 -28.04
CA ALA A 76 -25.86 -37.69 -27.32
C ALA A 76 -27.12 -36.85 -27.03
N PHE A 77 -26.95 -35.57 -26.72
CA PHE A 77 -28.03 -34.77 -26.12
C PHE A 77 -28.24 -33.38 -26.75
N GLY A 78 -27.46 -33.00 -27.76
CA GLY A 78 -27.69 -31.81 -28.59
C GLY A 78 -27.16 -30.48 -28.02
N GLY A 79 -26.49 -30.48 -26.87
CA GLY A 79 -25.96 -29.24 -26.27
C GLY A 79 -25.19 -29.48 -24.97
N LEU A 80 -24.75 -28.40 -24.33
CA LEU A 80 -24.09 -28.43 -23.02
C LEU A 80 -24.46 -27.19 -22.22
N HIS A 81 -24.99 -27.38 -21.02
CA HIS A 81 -25.52 -26.34 -20.15
C HIS A 81 -24.86 -26.32 -18.77
N GLY A 82 -24.22 -27.42 -18.35
CA GLY A 82 -23.41 -27.39 -17.15
C GLY A 82 -22.25 -28.37 -17.11
N LEU A 83 -21.28 -28.07 -16.26
CA LEU A 83 -20.11 -28.91 -15.97
C LEU A 83 -19.98 -29.03 -14.45
N VAL A 84 -19.89 -30.26 -13.94
CA VAL A 84 -19.56 -30.52 -12.53
C VAL A 84 -18.26 -31.30 -12.46
N ASN A 85 -17.20 -30.65 -11.97
CA ASN A 85 -15.89 -31.27 -11.86
C ASN A 85 -15.72 -31.99 -10.53
N CYS A 86 -15.90 -33.31 -10.49
CA CYS A 86 -15.65 -34.14 -9.29
C CYS A 86 -14.45 -35.09 -9.44
N ALA A 87 -13.81 -35.16 -10.62
CA ALA A 87 -12.61 -35.97 -10.81
C ALA A 87 -11.46 -35.49 -9.90
N GLY A 88 -10.80 -36.43 -9.23
CA GLY A 88 -9.60 -36.12 -8.48
C GLY A 88 -8.97 -37.33 -7.80
N ILE A 89 -7.69 -37.18 -7.45
CA ILE A 89 -6.89 -38.15 -6.72
C ILE A 89 -6.24 -37.48 -5.50
N ALA A 90 -6.01 -38.23 -4.43
CA ALA A 90 -5.18 -37.77 -3.32
C ALA A 90 -4.20 -38.88 -2.93
N THR A 91 -2.91 -38.58 -3.02
CA THR A 91 -1.85 -39.47 -2.52
C THR A 91 -1.31 -38.85 -1.24
N ALA A 92 -1.32 -39.63 -0.14
CA ALA A 92 -0.78 -39.18 1.13
C ALA A 92 0.73 -39.46 1.20
N GLU A 93 1.55 -38.42 1.06
CA GLU A 93 3.00 -38.51 1.08
C GLU A 93 3.59 -37.26 1.76
N LYS A 94 4.50 -37.47 2.71
CA LYS A 94 5.15 -36.35 3.43
C LYS A 94 6.27 -35.77 2.56
N VAL A 95 6.47 -34.44 2.62
CA VAL A 95 7.57 -33.73 1.93
C VAL A 95 8.93 -34.39 2.21
N LEU A 96 9.13 -34.84 3.45
CA LEU A 96 10.19 -35.75 3.84
C LEU A 96 9.60 -36.87 4.69
N GLY A 97 9.60 -38.09 4.15
CA GLY A 97 9.12 -39.29 4.81
C GLY A 97 10.27 -40.21 5.23
N LYS A 98 9.93 -41.35 5.88
CA LYS A 98 10.93 -42.37 6.25
C LYS A 98 11.66 -42.99 5.04
N ASN A 99 11.04 -42.92 3.86
CA ASN A 99 11.56 -43.47 2.61
C ASN A 99 12.28 -42.42 1.76
N GLY A 100 12.56 -41.23 2.29
CA GLY A 100 13.20 -40.13 1.58
C GLY A 100 12.26 -38.97 1.23
N PRO A 101 12.68 -38.06 0.34
CA PRO A 101 11.89 -36.92 -0.08
C PRO A 101 10.66 -37.37 -0.88
N HIS A 102 9.61 -36.55 -0.84
CA HIS A 102 8.40 -36.77 -1.63
C HIS A 102 8.72 -36.90 -3.12
N ALA A 103 8.23 -37.94 -3.77
CA ALA A 103 8.45 -38.15 -5.19
C ALA A 103 7.79 -37.02 -6.00
N LEU A 104 8.59 -36.33 -6.82
CA LEU A 104 8.11 -35.20 -7.61
C LEU A 104 7.01 -35.62 -8.59
N ASP A 105 7.10 -36.82 -9.16
CA ASP A 105 6.08 -37.36 -10.09
C ASP A 105 4.72 -37.53 -9.42
N THR A 106 4.68 -37.94 -8.14
CA THR A 106 3.43 -38.03 -7.38
C THR A 106 2.80 -36.65 -7.17
N PHE A 107 3.63 -35.64 -6.89
CA PHE A 107 3.17 -34.25 -6.74
C PHE A 107 2.62 -33.73 -8.08
N ALA A 108 3.41 -33.84 -9.15
CA ALA A 108 3.05 -33.41 -10.49
C ALA A 108 1.78 -34.09 -10.97
N LYS A 109 1.65 -35.41 -10.82
CA LYS A 109 0.44 -36.17 -11.19
C LYS A 109 -0.81 -35.66 -10.47
N THR A 110 -0.71 -35.36 -9.17
CA THR A 110 -1.84 -34.83 -8.39
C THR A 110 -2.28 -33.45 -8.89
N ILE A 111 -1.32 -32.56 -9.17
CA ILE A 111 -1.60 -31.24 -9.76
C ILE A 111 -2.22 -31.39 -11.15
N THR A 112 -1.65 -32.24 -12.01
CA THR A 112 -2.10 -32.48 -13.37
C THR A 112 -3.53 -33.01 -13.42
N VAL A 113 -3.88 -33.98 -12.57
CA VAL A 113 -5.25 -34.52 -12.55
C VAL A 113 -6.25 -33.55 -11.93
N ASN A 114 -5.96 -33.03 -10.73
CA ASN A 114 -6.95 -32.27 -9.96
C ASN A 114 -7.11 -30.82 -10.44
N LEU A 115 -6.01 -30.14 -10.76
CA LEU A 115 -6.00 -28.73 -11.12
C LEU A 115 -6.04 -28.55 -12.63
N VAL A 116 -5.03 -29.09 -13.34
CA VAL A 116 -4.95 -28.95 -14.80
C VAL A 116 -6.13 -29.65 -15.46
N GLY A 117 -6.52 -30.84 -15.00
CA GLY A 117 -7.68 -31.55 -15.52
C GLY A 117 -9.01 -30.79 -15.29
N SER A 118 -9.20 -30.16 -14.13
CA SER A 118 -10.37 -29.32 -13.89
C SER A 118 -10.40 -28.12 -14.84
N PHE A 119 -9.28 -27.41 -15.00
CA PHE A 119 -9.17 -26.28 -15.93
C PHE A 119 -9.39 -26.71 -17.40
N ASN A 120 -8.84 -27.87 -17.78
CA ASN A 120 -8.98 -28.45 -19.11
C ASN A 120 -10.45 -28.69 -19.47
N MET A 121 -11.22 -29.27 -18.54
CA MET A 121 -12.66 -29.47 -18.73
C MET A 121 -13.42 -28.14 -18.76
N ILE A 122 -13.06 -27.17 -17.91
CA ILE A 122 -13.68 -25.84 -17.86
C ILE A 122 -13.55 -25.13 -19.20
N ARG A 123 -12.34 -25.00 -19.76
CA ARG A 123 -12.12 -24.26 -21.01
C ARG A 123 -12.89 -24.89 -22.19
N LEU A 124 -12.91 -26.22 -22.29
CA LEU A 124 -13.56 -26.95 -23.38
C LEU A 124 -15.08 -26.90 -23.26
N ALA A 125 -15.61 -27.05 -22.05
CA ALA A 125 -17.04 -26.92 -21.80
C ALA A 125 -17.54 -25.49 -22.04
N SER A 126 -16.75 -24.49 -21.63
CA SER A 126 -17.09 -23.07 -21.80
C SER A 126 -17.16 -22.65 -23.26
N GLU A 127 -16.28 -23.20 -24.12
CA GLU A 127 -16.33 -23.00 -25.58
C GLU A 127 -17.72 -23.37 -26.12
N VAL A 128 -18.21 -24.57 -25.79
CA VAL A 128 -19.52 -25.03 -26.24
C VAL A 128 -20.67 -24.24 -25.60
N MET A 129 -20.64 -23.99 -24.29
CA MET A 129 -21.68 -23.23 -23.59
C MET A 129 -21.81 -21.81 -24.15
N SER A 130 -20.69 -21.16 -24.49
CA SER A 130 -20.70 -19.79 -25.01
C SER A 130 -21.45 -19.66 -26.34
N GLN A 131 -21.47 -20.74 -27.13
CA GLN A 131 -22.16 -20.84 -28.42
C GLN A 131 -23.64 -21.25 -28.28
N GLY A 132 -24.04 -21.79 -27.12
CA GLY A 132 -25.41 -22.22 -26.85
C GLY A 132 -26.41 -21.05 -26.75
N ALA A 133 -27.69 -21.28 -27.01
CA ALA A 133 -28.72 -20.26 -26.83
C ALA A 133 -28.87 -19.91 -25.33
N PRO A 134 -28.92 -18.61 -24.96
CA PRO A 134 -29.17 -18.22 -23.57
C PRO A 134 -30.61 -18.53 -23.17
N ASN A 135 -30.83 -18.79 -21.88
CA ASN A 135 -32.17 -18.87 -21.31
C ASN A 135 -32.81 -17.46 -21.18
N ALA A 136 -34.04 -17.39 -20.67
CA ALA A 136 -34.78 -16.14 -20.50
C ALA A 136 -34.06 -15.09 -19.62
N ALA A 137 -33.19 -15.53 -18.70
CA ALA A 137 -32.39 -14.67 -17.83
C ALA A 137 -31.02 -14.29 -18.44
N GLY A 138 -30.72 -14.72 -19.67
CA GLY A 138 -29.44 -14.46 -20.34
C GLY A 138 -28.34 -15.46 -19.99
N GLU A 139 -28.63 -16.48 -19.18
CA GLU A 139 -27.66 -17.49 -18.73
C GLU A 139 -27.52 -18.61 -19.77
N ARG A 140 -26.28 -18.95 -20.12
CA ARG A 140 -25.90 -20.00 -21.08
C ARG A 140 -25.35 -21.26 -20.42
N GLY A 141 -24.76 -21.14 -19.23
CA GLY A 141 -24.16 -22.28 -18.57
C GLY A 141 -23.78 -22.07 -17.11
N VAL A 142 -23.57 -23.17 -16.41
CA VAL A 142 -23.08 -23.18 -15.02
C VAL A 142 -22.01 -24.24 -14.80
N ILE A 143 -20.91 -23.82 -14.18
CA ILE A 143 -19.77 -24.68 -13.86
C ILE A 143 -19.66 -24.79 -12.35
N VAL A 144 -19.57 -26.01 -11.84
CA VAL A 144 -19.37 -26.29 -10.42
C VAL A 144 -18.11 -27.14 -10.25
N SER A 145 -17.07 -26.59 -9.64
CA SER A 145 -15.82 -27.33 -9.38
C SER A 145 -15.75 -27.87 -7.96
N THR A 146 -15.06 -28.99 -7.77
CA THR A 146 -14.86 -29.60 -6.44
C THR A 146 -13.45 -29.32 -5.92
N ALA A 147 -13.35 -28.47 -4.91
CA ALA A 147 -12.14 -28.25 -4.13
C ALA A 147 -12.05 -29.25 -2.96
N SER A 148 -11.62 -28.81 -1.78
CA SER A 148 -11.68 -29.50 -0.50
C SER A 148 -11.39 -28.50 0.61
N VAL A 149 -11.86 -28.74 1.83
CA VAL A 149 -11.40 -27.99 3.01
C VAL A 149 -9.87 -28.07 3.21
N ALA A 150 -9.23 -29.12 2.70
CA ALA A 150 -7.77 -29.25 2.69
C ALA A 150 -7.06 -28.13 1.92
N ALA A 151 -7.75 -27.39 1.04
CA ALA A 151 -7.23 -26.19 0.39
C ALA A 151 -6.98 -25.03 1.37
N TYR A 152 -7.70 -25.00 2.48
CA TYR A 152 -7.63 -23.94 3.50
C TYR A 152 -6.85 -24.41 4.73
N ASP A 153 -7.19 -25.60 5.21
CA ASP A 153 -6.74 -26.04 6.52
C ASP A 153 -5.42 -26.84 6.42
N GLY A 154 -5.16 -27.44 5.25
CA GLY A 154 -4.00 -28.31 5.01
C GLY A 154 -4.02 -29.58 5.86
N GLN A 155 -3.24 -30.59 5.45
CA GLN A 155 -3.03 -31.79 6.27
C GLN A 155 -1.63 -32.33 6.06
N ILE A 156 -1.02 -32.84 7.13
CA ILE A 156 0.30 -33.49 7.06
C ILE A 156 0.25 -34.62 6.03
N GLY A 157 1.19 -34.60 5.10
CA GLY A 157 1.26 -35.60 4.03
C GLY A 157 0.32 -35.33 2.85
N GLN A 158 -0.33 -34.17 2.77
CA GLN A 158 -1.23 -33.84 1.66
C GLN A 158 -0.80 -32.59 0.89
N ALA A 159 0.50 -32.27 0.86
CA ALA A 159 1.00 -31.05 0.20
C ALA A 159 0.55 -30.94 -1.27
N ALA A 160 0.67 -32.02 -2.04
CA ALA A 160 0.23 -32.06 -3.44
C ALA A 160 -1.29 -31.89 -3.59
N TYR A 161 -2.07 -32.54 -2.71
CA TYR A 161 -3.52 -32.47 -2.73
C TYR A 161 -4.02 -31.07 -2.36
N ALA A 162 -3.54 -30.51 -1.24
CA ALA A 162 -3.85 -29.17 -0.78
C ALA A 162 -3.49 -28.11 -1.82
N ALA A 163 -2.29 -28.19 -2.41
CA ALA A 163 -1.87 -27.28 -3.49
C ALA A 163 -2.81 -27.38 -4.71
N SER A 164 -3.18 -28.60 -5.11
CA SER A 164 -4.10 -28.79 -6.25
C SER A 164 -5.49 -28.21 -5.99
N LYS A 165 -6.04 -28.40 -4.78
CA LYS A 165 -7.37 -27.88 -4.40
C LYS A 165 -7.34 -26.37 -4.13
N GLY A 166 -6.24 -25.84 -3.59
CA GLY A 166 -5.98 -24.40 -3.48
C GLY A 166 -5.95 -23.72 -4.85
N GLY A 167 -5.35 -24.37 -5.86
CA GLY A 167 -5.40 -23.90 -7.24
C GLY A 167 -6.83 -23.84 -7.79
N VAL A 168 -7.67 -24.84 -7.50
CA VAL A 168 -9.09 -24.85 -7.89
C VAL A 168 -9.85 -23.69 -7.24
N VAL A 169 -9.63 -23.44 -5.94
CA VAL A 169 -10.19 -22.28 -5.22
C VAL A 169 -9.71 -20.96 -5.84
N GLY A 170 -8.41 -20.85 -6.13
CA GLY A 170 -7.79 -19.65 -6.65
C GLY A 170 -8.30 -19.26 -8.05
N MET A 171 -8.67 -20.23 -8.88
CA MET A 171 -9.17 -19.97 -10.23
C MET A 171 -10.70 -19.71 -10.30
N THR A 172 -11.47 -19.95 -9.24
CA THR A 172 -12.95 -19.82 -9.25
C THR A 172 -13.41 -18.41 -9.63
N LEU A 173 -12.97 -17.37 -8.89
CA LEU A 173 -13.42 -16.00 -9.11
C LEU A 173 -12.88 -15.38 -10.42
N PRO A 174 -11.60 -15.56 -10.78
CA PRO A 174 -11.09 -15.09 -12.08
C PRO A 174 -11.86 -15.66 -13.27
N ILE A 175 -12.09 -16.98 -13.30
CA ILE A 175 -12.83 -17.63 -14.39
C ILE A 175 -14.30 -17.18 -14.38
N ALA A 176 -14.93 -17.05 -13.21
CA ALA A 176 -16.30 -16.53 -13.10
C ALA A 176 -16.45 -15.13 -13.71
N ARG A 177 -15.49 -14.22 -13.45
CA ARG A 177 -15.49 -12.87 -14.01
C ARG A 177 -15.28 -12.88 -15.52
N GLU A 178 -14.39 -13.73 -16.02
CA GLU A 178 -14.11 -13.87 -17.45
C GLU A 178 -15.33 -14.41 -18.21
N LEU A 179 -15.97 -15.44 -17.67
CA LEU A 179 -17.07 -16.15 -18.32
C LEU A 179 -18.44 -15.47 -18.15
N ALA A 180 -18.57 -14.55 -17.19
CA ALA A 180 -19.80 -13.78 -16.97
C ALA A 180 -20.26 -13.02 -18.23
N ARG A 181 -19.33 -12.52 -19.07
CA ARG A 181 -19.66 -11.85 -20.34
C ARG A 181 -20.33 -12.78 -21.36
N PHE A 182 -20.18 -14.08 -21.21
CA PHE A 182 -20.84 -15.11 -22.01
C PHE A 182 -22.08 -15.67 -21.33
N GLY A 183 -22.52 -15.12 -20.19
CA GLY A 183 -23.65 -15.65 -19.43
C GLY A 183 -23.37 -17.00 -18.77
N ILE A 184 -22.10 -17.33 -18.48
CA ILE A 184 -21.72 -18.58 -17.83
C ILE A 184 -21.27 -18.28 -16.40
N ARG A 185 -21.85 -19.00 -15.42
CA ARG A 185 -21.49 -18.89 -14.01
C ARG A 185 -20.47 -19.95 -13.61
N VAL A 186 -19.63 -19.63 -12.64
CA VAL A 186 -18.66 -20.56 -12.07
C VAL A 186 -18.71 -20.50 -10.56
N MET A 187 -18.87 -21.65 -9.94
CA MET A 187 -18.89 -21.84 -8.49
C MET A 187 -17.96 -22.97 -8.10
N THR A 188 -17.56 -23.01 -6.84
CA THR A 188 -16.76 -24.13 -6.33
C THR A 188 -17.31 -24.57 -4.98
N ILE A 189 -17.34 -25.88 -4.74
CA ILE A 189 -17.68 -26.45 -3.44
C ILE A 189 -16.40 -26.98 -2.82
N ALA A 190 -16.14 -26.61 -1.57
CA ALA A 190 -15.05 -27.15 -0.76
C ALA A 190 -15.64 -28.13 0.28
N PRO A 191 -15.77 -29.42 -0.06
CA PRO A 191 -16.31 -30.41 0.86
C PRO A 191 -15.31 -30.74 1.99
N GLY A 192 -15.87 -31.02 3.17
CA GLY A 192 -15.18 -31.64 4.30
C GLY A 192 -14.89 -33.12 4.08
N ILE A 193 -14.98 -33.93 5.14
CA ILE A 193 -14.83 -35.38 5.00
C ILE A 193 -16.16 -36.00 4.52
N PHE A 194 -16.15 -36.59 3.33
CA PHE A 194 -17.32 -37.19 2.69
C PHE A 194 -17.09 -38.68 2.37
N GLU A 195 -18.16 -39.47 2.36
CA GLU A 195 -18.18 -40.86 1.91
C GLU A 195 -17.83 -40.94 0.42
N THR A 196 -16.53 -41.04 0.13
CA THR A 196 -15.98 -41.12 -1.23
C THR A 196 -15.17 -42.41 -1.35
N PRO A 197 -14.96 -42.94 -2.57
CA PRO A 197 -14.16 -44.15 -2.78
C PRO A 197 -12.78 -44.10 -2.11
N MET A 198 -12.19 -42.90 -2.07
CA MET A 198 -10.91 -42.63 -1.41
C MET A 198 -10.92 -42.90 0.10
N LEU A 199 -12.05 -42.66 0.78
CA LEU A 199 -12.23 -42.91 2.21
C LEU A 199 -12.84 -44.28 2.50
N LEU A 200 -13.71 -44.78 1.62
CA LEU A 200 -14.31 -46.11 1.73
C LEU A 200 -13.28 -47.25 1.59
N GLY A 201 -12.10 -46.96 1.03
CA GLY A 201 -10.96 -47.88 1.01
C GLY A 201 -10.20 -48.01 2.34
N MET A 202 -10.54 -47.22 3.37
CA MET A 202 -9.91 -47.26 4.70
C MET A 202 -10.67 -48.21 5.65
N PRO A 203 -10.03 -48.74 6.72
CA PRO A 203 -10.71 -49.54 7.74
C PRO A 203 -11.89 -48.80 8.39
N GLN A 204 -12.96 -49.51 8.74
CA GLN A 204 -14.19 -48.90 9.30
C GLN A 204 -13.94 -48.06 10.55
N GLU A 205 -13.03 -48.51 11.43
CA GLU A 205 -12.63 -47.76 12.64
C GLU A 205 -12.06 -46.37 12.32
N VAL A 206 -11.31 -46.24 11.21
CA VAL A 206 -10.74 -44.97 10.75
C VAL A 206 -11.84 -44.07 10.18
N GLN A 207 -12.77 -44.65 9.42
CA GLN A 207 -13.92 -43.91 8.88
C GLN A 207 -14.80 -43.34 10.00
N ASP A 208 -15.09 -44.15 11.03
CA ASP A 208 -15.89 -43.74 12.19
C ASP A 208 -15.16 -42.67 13.03
N ALA A 209 -13.85 -42.80 13.20
CA ALA A 209 -13.02 -41.80 13.88
C ALA A 209 -13.03 -40.45 13.14
N LEU A 210 -12.84 -40.47 11.81
CA LEU A 210 -12.91 -39.27 10.98
C LEU A 210 -14.32 -38.64 10.99
N GLY A 211 -15.37 -39.46 11.00
CA GLY A 211 -16.75 -38.98 11.15
C GLY A 211 -16.99 -38.27 12.49
N LYS A 212 -16.43 -38.77 13.59
CA LYS A 212 -16.49 -38.13 14.92
C LYS A 212 -15.73 -36.81 15.02
N MET A 213 -14.80 -36.55 14.11
CA MET A 213 -14.08 -35.28 14.06
C MET A 213 -14.89 -34.17 13.41
N VAL A 214 -15.99 -34.48 12.71
CA VAL A 214 -16.94 -33.47 12.20
C VAL A 214 -17.78 -32.97 13.37
N PRO A 215 -17.78 -31.66 13.69
CA PRO A 215 -18.50 -31.15 14.84
C PRO A 215 -20.00 -31.40 14.81
N PHE A 216 -20.68 -31.02 13.73
CA PHE A 216 -22.10 -31.29 13.57
C PHE A 216 -22.53 -31.22 12.10
N PRO A 217 -23.22 -32.26 11.57
CA PRO A 217 -23.50 -33.54 12.23
C PRO A 217 -22.23 -34.39 12.36
N SER A 218 -22.06 -35.09 13.50
CA SER A 218 -20.87 -35.92 13.80
C SER A 218 -20.83 -37.24 13.02
N ARG A 219 -20.70 -37.13 11.70
CA ARG A 219 -20.57 -38.21 10.74
C ARG A 219 -19.89 -37.72 9.46
N LEU A 220 -19.53 -38.64 8.58
CA LEU A 220 -19.13 -38.31 7.22
C LEU A 220 -20.29 -37.66 6.46
N GLY A 221 -19.95 -36.70 5.59
CA GLY A 221 -20.88 -36.12 4.63
C GLY A 221 -21.27 -37.16 3.57
N LYS A 222 -22.52 -37.15 3.13
CA LYS A 222 -23.03 -38.10 2.12
C LYS A 222 -22.96 -37.47 0.72
N PRO A 223 -22.64 -38.22 -0.35
CA PRO A 223 -22.64 -37.70 -1.72
C PRO A 223 -23.95 -37.02 -2.14
N ALA A 224 -25.10 -37.47 -1.62
CA ALA A 224 -26.39 -36.84 -1.87
C ALA A 224 -26.49 -35.40 -1.32
N GLU A 225 -25.79 -35.08 -0.23
CA GLU A 225 -25.78 -33.73 0.36
C GLU A 225 -24.93 -32.77 -0.49
N TYR A 226 -23.81 -33.27 -1.04
CA TYR A 226 -23.03 -32.55 -2.04
C TYR A 226 -23.87 -32.27 -3.29
N ALA A 227 -24.55 -33.30 -3.81
CA ALA A 227 -25.43 -33.17 -4.96
C ALA A 227 -26.58 -32.17 -4.72
N ALA A 228 -27.15 -32.13 -3.50
CA ALA A 228 -28.18 -31.15 -3.15
C ALA A 228 -27.65 -29.71 -3.21
N LEU A 229 -26.40 -29.46 -2.80
CA LEU A 229 -25.78 -28.14 -2.95
C LEU A 229 -25.50 -27.81 -4.43
N VAL A 230 -25.03 -28.79 -5.22
CA VAL A 230 -24.88 -28.62 -6.68
C VAL A 230 -26.20 -28.19 -7.31
N ARG A 231 -27.31 -28.85 -6.95
CA ARG A 231 -28.65 -28.46 -7.41
C ARG A 231 -28.95 -26.99 -7.09
N HIS A 232 -28.75 -26.58 -5.84
CA HIS A 232 -29.02 -25.21 -5.43
C HIS A 232 -28.16 -24.20 -6.20
N ILE A 233 -26.90 -24.53 -6.49
CA ILE A 233 -26.01 -23.69 -7.31
C ILE A 233 -26.53 -23.56 -8.75
N VAL A 234 -27.01 -24.65 -9.35
CA VAL A 234 -27.56 -24.63 -10.72
C VAL A 234 -28.84 -23.80 -10.78
N GLU A 235 -29.73 -23.98 -9.82
CA GLU A 235 -31.06 -23.32 -9.79
C GLU A 235 -30.99 -21.85 -9.36
N ASN A 236 -30.00 -21.45 -8.55
CA ASN A 236 -29.86 -20.09 -8.03
C ASN A 236 -28.91 -19.24 -8.89
N GLU A 237 -29.48 -18.36 -9.71
CA GLU A 237 -28.76 -17.51 -10.67
C GLU A 237 -27.85 -16.45 -10.01
N MET A 238 -28.08 -16.14 -8.72
CA MET A 238 -27.25 -15.17 -7.98
C MET A 238 -25.94 -15.76 -7.44
N LEU A 239 -25.75 -17.08 -7.50
CA LEU A 239 -24.51 -17.72 -7.06
C LEU A 239 -23.47 -17.71 -8.19
N ASN A 240 -22.45 -16.86 -8.08
CA ASN A 240 -21.35 -16.79 -9.04
C ASN A 240 -20.04 -16.33 -8.39
N GLY A 241 -18.91 -16.97 -8.73
CA GLY A 241 -17.56 -16.58 -8.32
C GLY A 241 -17.16 -16.90 -6.90
N GLU A 242 -17.97 -17.67 -6.15
CA GLU A 242 -17.76 -17.95 -4.72
C GLU A 242 -17.38 -19.42 -4.49
N VAL A 243 -16.67 -19.68 -3.38
CA VAL A 243 -16.37 -21.03 -2.91
C VAL A 243 -17.16 -21.35 -1.64
N ILE A 244 -18.11 -22.29 -1.75
CA ILE A 244 -18.96 -22.68 -0.62
C ILE A 244 -18.30 -23.84 0.13
N ARG A 245 -17.97 -23.64 1.42
CA ARG A 245 -17.55 -24.74 2.31
C ARG A 245 -18.78 -25.58 2.69
N LEU A 246 -18.65 -26.91 2.55
CA LEU A 246 -19.68 -27.88 2.92
C LEU A 246 -19.02 -28.96 3.78
N ASP A 247 -18.93 -28.74 5.09
CA ASP A 247 -18.01 -29.52 5.94
C ASP A 247 -18.48 -29.83 7.36
N GLY A 248 -19.69 -29.43 7.76
CA GLY A 248 -20.20 -29.68 9.12
C GLY A 248 -19.37 -29.01 10.22
N ALA A 249 -18.73 -27.88 9.90
CA ALA A 249 -17.78 -27.15 10.73
C ALA A 249 -16.45 -27.90 10.99
N PHE A 250 -16.12 -28.89 10.14
CA PHE A 250 -14.82 -29.56 10.12
C PHE A 250 -13.74 -28.52 9.76
N GLY A 251 -13.21 -27.85 10.79
CA GLY A 251 -12.32 -26.69 10.70
C GLY A 251 -12.56 -25.59 11.74
N TRP A 252 -13.71 -25.60 12.45
CA TRP A 252 -14.06 -24.57 13.45
C TRP A 252 -13.78 -24.96 14.92
N LEU A 253 -13.29 -26.17 15.18
CA LEU A 253 -13.02 -26.66 16.53
C LEU A 253 -11.52 -26.82 16.82
N ARG A 254 -10.92 -25.71 17.25
CA ARG A 254 -9.85 -25.71 18.27
C ARG A 254 -10.27 -24.92 19.52
N SER A 255 -11.50 -25.14 19.97
CA SER A 255 -11.92 -24.81 21.33
C SER A 255 -12.88 -25.90 21.81
N LYS A 256 -12.38 -26.87 22.58
CA LYS A 256 -13.23 -27.89 23.22
C LYS A 256 -14.20 -27.20 24.19
N PRO A 257 -15.52 -27.45 24.12
CA PRO A 257 -16.45 -27.05 25.17
C PRO A 257 -16.53 -28.16 26.23
N GLY A 258 -16.38 -27.79 27.50
CA GLY A 258 -16.74 -28.62 28.64
C GLY A 258 -15.63 -28.82 29.67
N CYS A 259 -15.55 -27.91 30.64
CA CYS A 259 -15.19 -28.27 32.01
C CYS A 259 -15.91 -27.33 32.97
N ASP A 260 -16.73 -27.95 33.81
CA ASP A 260 -17.49 -27.38 34.91
C ASP A 260 -16.55 -26.82 35.98
N HIS A 261 -16.87 -25.64 36.50
CA HIS A 261 -16.02 -24.88 37.43
C HIS A 261 -16.39 -25.21 38.88
N SER A 262 -15.59 -26.03 39.56
CA SER A 262 -15.51 -26.00 41.02
C SER A 262 -14.18 -26.55 41.57
N GLY A 263 -13.44 -25.72 42.32
CA GLY A 263 -12.39 -26.13 43.27
C GLY A 263 -10.93 -25.98 42.81
N LEU A 264 -10.28 -24.86 43.17
CA LEU A 264 -8.81 -24.73 43.12
C LEU A 264 -8.18 -25.54 44.26
N SER A 265 -7.26 -26.45 43.93
CA SER A 265 -6.42 -27.16 44.92
C SER A 265 -5.00 -26.56 44.94
N MET A 266 -4.24 -26.77 46.01
CA MET A 266 -2.85 -26.28 46.14
C MET A 266 -1.87 -26.88 45.11
N ALA A 267 -2.32 -27.75 44.21
CA ALA A 267 -1.50 -28.42 43.19
C ALA A 267 -1.49 -27.69 41.83
N ASP A 268 -2.16 -26.55 41.70
CA ASP A 268 -2.31 -25.83 40.43
C ASP A 268 -1.35 -24.64 40.31
N CYS A 269 -0.81 -24.42 39.11
CA CYS A 269 0.07 -23.32 38.75
C CYS A 269 -0.60 -21.98 39.05
N TYR A 270 0.08 -21.13 39.80
CA TYR A 270 -0.49 -19.86 40.22
C TYR A 270 -0.75 -18.88 39.06
N HIS A 271 0.03 -18.97 37.97
CA HIS A 271 -0.10 -18.08 36.81
C HIS A 271 -1.17 -18.52 35.81
N CYS A 272 -1.27 -19.81 35.48
CA CYS A 272 -2.17 -20.30 34.42
C CYS A 272 -3.23 -21.32 34.87
N GLY A 273 -3.23 -21.76 36.14
CA GLY A 273 -4.23 -22.67 36.69
C GLY A 273 -4.13 -24.13 36.22
N LEU A 274 -3.09 -24.50 35.47
CA LEU A 274 -2.81 -25.90 35.09
C LEU A 274 -2.13 -26.66 36.25
N PRO A 275 -2.36 -27.98 36.40
CA PRO A 275 -1.70 -28.77 37.43
C PRO A 275 -0.17 -28.72 37.28
N ILE A 276 0.52 -28.63 38.41
CA ILE A 276 1.98 -28.63 38.47
C ILE A 276 2.47 -30.08 38.36
N PRO A 277 3.33 -30.42 37.38
CA PRO A 277 3.95 -31.75 37.31
C PRO A 277 4.70 -32.08 38.60
N ALA A 278 4.67 -33.35 39.03
CA ALA A 278 5.25 -33.77 40.33
C ALA A 278 6.77 -33.53 40.45
N ASP A 279 7.44 -33.28 39.34
CA ASP A 279 8.87 -33.07 39.14
C ASP A 279 9.23 -31.63 38.72
N ALA A 280 8.26 -30.70 38.70
CA ALA A 280 8.48 -29.30 38.32
C ALA A 280 8.72 -28.41 39.55
N ASP A 281 9.87 -27.72 39.60
CA ASP A 281 10.21 -26.69 40.61
C ASP A 281 10.48 -25.36 39.90
N PHE A 282 9.46 -24.51 39.81
CA PHE A 282 9.51 -23.24 39.08
C PHE A 282 8.91 -22.10 39.93
N PRO A 283 9.58 -21.67 41.01
CA PRO A 283 9.03 -20.68 41.93
C PRO A 283 9.15 -19.25 41.40
N VAL A 284 8.16 -18.42 41.74
CA VAL A 284 8.20 -16.95 41.61
C VAL A 284 7.69 -16.32 42.90
N GLU A 285 8.36 -15.28 43.38
CA GLU A 285 7.90 -14.51 44.54
C GLU A 285 6.89 -13.44 44.09
N ILE A 286 5.60 -13.66 44.37
CA ILE A 286 4.52 -12.73 44.03
C ILE A 286 3.93 -12.20 45.34
N GLU A 287 3.99 -10.88 45.53
CA GLU A 287 3.52 -10.22 46.76
C GLU A 287 4.15 -10.78 48.05
N ARG A 288 5.44 -11.14 48.00
CA ARG A 288 6.20 -11.75 49.11
C ARG A 288 5.74 -13.16 49.49
N VAL A 289 4.97 -13.82 48.64
CA VAL A 289 4.58 -15.22 48.78
C VAL A 289 5.22 -16.03 47.66
N ARG A 290 5.95 -17.09 47.99
CA ARG A 290 6.48 -18.04 47.01
C ARG A 290 5.32 -18.79 46.36
N ARG A 291 5.20 -18.68 45.04
CA ARG A 291 4.16 -19.33 44.24
C ARG A 291 4.80 -20.24 43.19
N GLU A 292 4.28 -21.46 43.08
CA GLU A 292 4.80 -22.45 42.13
C GLU A 292 4.13 -22.34 40.76
N MET A 293 4.92 -22.61 39.71
CA MET A 293 4.50 -22.55 38.31
C MET A 293 4.62 -23.91 37.64
N CYS A 294 3.77 -24.22 36.66
CA CYS A 294 3.80 -25.54 35.98
C CYS A 294 4.97 -25.71 35.01
N CYS A 295 5.63 -24.64 34.56
CA CYS A 295 6.78 -24.72 33.66
C CYS A 295 7.64 -23.44 33.69
N ALA A 296 8.87 -23.53 33.17
CA ALA A 296 9.80 -22.40 33.02
C ALA A 296 9.19 -21.20 32.26
N GLY A 297 8.29 -21.44 31.30
CA GLY A 297 7.58 -20.36 30.61
C GLY A 297 6.61 -19.60 31.51
N CYS A 298 5.88 -20.30 32.39
CA CYS A 298 5.01 -19.65 33.38
C CYS A 298 5.84 -18.89 34.43
N GLN A 299 7.00 -19.42 34.80
CA GLN A 299 7.96 -18.72 35.67
C GLN A 299 8.48 -17.44 35.03
N ALA A 300 8.95 -17.49 33.78
CA ALA A 300 9.49 -16.34 33.07
C ALA A 300 8.45 -15.22 32.93
N VAL A 301 7.21 -15.57 32.58
CA VAL A 301 6.13 -14.58 32.45
C VAL A 301 5.72 -14.02 33.80
N ALA A 302 5.56 -14.87 34.83
CA ALA A 302 5.19 -14.42 36.16
C ALA A 302 6.30 -13.55 36.79
N GLN A 303 7.57 -13.92 36.61
CA GLN A 303 8.72 -13.14 37.05
C GLN A 303 8.78 -11.81 36.31
N ALA A 304 8.58 -11.79 34.98
CA ALA A 304 8.53 -10.55 34.22
C ALA A 304 7.40 -9.62 34.69
N ILE A 305 6.21 -10.14 35.01
CA ILE A 305 5.11 -9.34 35.56
C ILE A 305 5.50 -8.70 36.91
N VAL A 306 6.16 -9.46 37.78
CA VAL A 306 6.65 -8.97 39.08
C VAL A 306 7.76 -7.94 38.91
N ASP A 307 8.77 -8.23 38.09
CA ASP A 307 9.95 -7.37 37.87
C ASP A 307 9.57 -6.02 37.24
N ASN A 308 8.48 -5.99 36.47
CA ASN A 308 7.95 -4.76 35.87
C ASN A 308 6.98 -3.99 36.79
N GLY A 309 6.84 -4.38 38.06
CA GLY A 309 5.97 -3.70 39.03
C GLY A 309 4.48 -3.89 38.77
N LEU A 310 4.10 -4.91 38.00
CA LEU A 310 2.71 -5.20 37.61
C LEU A 310 2.09 -6.31 38.48
N ALA A 311 2.60 -6.54 39.68
CA ALA A 311 2.11 -7.60 40.59
C ALA A 311 0.62 -7.48 40.93
N ASP A 312 0.05 -6.26 40.89
CA ASP A 312 -1.38 -5.99 41.04
C ASP A 312 -2.27 -6.74 40.02
N TYR A 313 -1.69 -7.18 38.88
CA TYR A 313 -2.33 -8.10 37.94
C TYR A 313 -2.94 -9.32 38.65
N TYR A 314 -2.21 -9.93 39.60
CA TYR A 314 -2.69 -11.11 40.32
C TYR A 314 -3.77 -10.79 41.35
N ARG A 315 -3.84 -9.54 41.81
CA ARG A 315 -4.81 -9.05 42.80
C ARG A 315 -6.17 -8.73 42.18
N HIS A 316 -6.18 -8.29 40.93
CA HIS A 316 -7.38 -7.92 40.17
C HIS A 316 -7.76 -8.94 39.09
N ARG A 317 -7.17 -10.14 39.15
CA ARG A 317 -7.49 -11.23 38.23
C ARG A 317 -8.76 -11.93 38.69
N ASP A 318 -9.88 -11.59 38.06
CA ASP A 318 -11.21 -12.13 38.37
C ASP A 318 -11.41 -13.58 37.85
N ALA A 319 -10.56 -14.06 36.92
CA ALA A 319 -10.57 -15.43 36.39
C ALA A 319 -9.16 -15.89 35.93
N MET A 320 -8.89 -17.20 35.99
CA MET A 320 -7.67 -17.77 35.39
C MET A 320 -7.67 -17.52 33.87
N PRO A 321 -6.50 -17.32 33.22
CA PRO A 321 -6.45 -17.16 31.77
C PRO A 321 -7.12 -18.33 31.06
N GLU A 322 -8.24 -18.09 30.37
CA GLU A 322 -8.78 -19.05 29.40
C GLU A 322 -7.69 -19.31 28.37
N SER A 323 -7.22 -20.55 28.31
CA SER A 323 -6.01 -20.98 27.61
C SER A 323 -5.75 -20.23 26.29
N PRO A 324 -4.75 -19.32 26.23
CA PRO A 324 -4.26 -18.73 24.99
C PRO A 324 -2.90 -19.31 24.61
N ARG A 325 -2.64 -20.60 24.94
CA ARG A 325 -1.37 -21.27 24.61
C ARG A 325 -1.35 -21.93 23.23
N GLU A 326 -2.44 -21.96 22.48
CA GLU A 326 -2.39 -22.48 21.10
C GLU A 326 -2.22 -21.38 20.04
N ALA A 327 -2.67 -20.14 20.28
CA ALA A 327 -2.57 -19.07 19.29
C ALA A 327 -1.22 -18.32 19.33
N LEU A 328 -0.56 -18.24 20.48
CA LEU A 328 0.71 -17.51 20.59
C LEU A 328 1.91 -18.30 20.00
N PRO A 329 2.09 -19.62 20.22
CA PRO A 329 3.21 -20.34 19.61
C PRO A 329 3.13 -20.44 18.08
N GLN A 330 1.91 -20.48 17.52
CA GLN A 330 1.71 -20.54 16.08
C GLN A 330 1.97 -19.17 15.42
N ALA A 331 1.52 -18.07 16.05
CA ALA A 331 1.87 -16.72 15.62
C ALA A 331 3.37 -16.44 15.78
N LEU A 332 4.01 -16.91 16.86
CA LEU A 332 5.47 -16.82 17.07
C LEU A 332 6.26 -17.63 16.02
N ALA A 333 5.78 -18.83 15.67
CA ALA A 333 6.36 -19.63 14.60
C ALA A 333 6.15 -19.01 13.20
N GLU A 334 4.99 -18.37 12.97
CA GLU A 334 4.72 -17.57 11.77
C GLU A 334 5.57 -16.28 11.73
N PHE A 335 5.86 -15.66 12.88
CA PHE A 335 6.72 -14.49 12.94
C PHE A 335 8.18 -14.81 12.60
N GLY A 336 8.66 -15.99 13.00
CA GLY A 336 9.98 -16.49 12.60
C GLY A 336 10.15 -16.64 11.08
N LEU A 337 9.07 -16.84 10.30
CA LEU A 337 9.13 -16.85 8.83
C LEU A 337 9.49 -15.48 8.26
N PHE A 338 9.10 -14.39 8.92
CA PHE A 338 9.46 -13.03 8.51
C PHE A 338 10.92 -12.67 8.80
N ASP A 339 11.66 -13.53 9.50
CA ASP A 339 13.11 -13.40 9.65
C ASP A 339 13.87 -14.05 8.47
N HIS A 340 13.19 -14.80 7.59
CA HIS A 340 13.85 -15.48 6.48
C HIS A 340 14.24 -14.51 5.35
N PRO A 341 15.49 -14.56 4.82
CA PRO A 341 15.97 -13.61 3.80
C PRO A 341 15.10 -13.56 2.53
N ASP A 342 14.61 -14.71 2.07
CA ASP A 342 13.72 -14.78 0.89
C ASP A 342 12.34 -14.15 1.09
N VAL A 343 11.87 -14.04 2.32
CA VAL A 343 10.61 -13.37 2.64
C VAL A 343 10.89 -11.87 2.77
N GLN A 344 11.98 -11.52 3.44
CA GLN A 344 12.43 -10.15 3.67
C GLN A 344 12.81 -9.39 2.39
N LYS A 345 13.35 -10.06 1.36
CA LYS A 345 13.81 -9.42 0.10
C LYS A 345 12.75 -8.56 -0.59
N ASN A 346 11.47 -8.80 -0.31
CA ASN A 346 10.36 -8.10 -0.92
C ASN A 346 9.90 -6.84 -0.14
N PHE A 347 10.26 -6.67 1.14
CA PHE A 347 9.73 -5.58 1.97
C PHE A 347 10.64 -5.07 3.11
N VAL A 348 11.81 -5.69 3.30
CA VAL A 348 12.84 -5.27 4.25
C VAL A 348 14.08 -4.86 3.47
N ARG A 349 14.68 -3.74 3.83
CA ARG A 349 15.91 -3.22 3.21
C ARG A 349 16.94 -2.80 4.24
N ARG A 350 18.20 -2.75 3.82
CA ARG A 350 19.27 -2.09 4.60
C ARG A 350 19.27 -0.59 4.36
N VAL A 351 19.55 0.17 5.40
CA VAL A 351 19.64 1.64 5.35
C VAL A 351 21.06 2.02 4.94
N GLU A 352 21.22 2.64 3.77
CA GLU A 352 22.54 3.09 3.28
C GLU A 352 23.00 4.37 4.00
N GLY A 353 24.22 4.35 4.56
CA GLY A 353 24.88 5.52 5.17
C GLY A 353 26.04 5.14 6.11
N PRO A 354 26.92 6.10 6.49
CA PRO A 354 28.10 5.84 7.32
C PRO A 354 27.81 5.36 8.76
N ALA A 355 26.55 5.40 9.20
CA ALA A 355 26.09 4.87 10.48
C ALA A 355 25.11 3.66 10.33
N GLY A 356 24.82 3.22 9.10
CA GLY A 356 23.69 2.35 8.77
C GLY A 356 24.02 0.91 8.32
N GLU A 357 25.27 0.47 8.38
CA GLU A 357 25.71 -0.85 7.86
C GLU A 357 24.88 -2.05 8.37
N HIS A 358 24.31 -1.94 9.57
CA HIS A 358 23.51 -2.99 10.22
C HIS A 358 22.05 -2.57 10.48
N GLU A 359 21.64 -1.40 10.00
CA GLU A 359 20.28 -0.91 10.21
C GLU A 359 19.38 -1.41 9.08
N GLN A 360 18.32 -2.14 9.44
CA GLN A 360 17.28 -2.59 8.55
C GLN A 360 16.00 -1.77 8.72
N GLU A 361 15.21 -1.73 7.66
CA GLU A 361 13.95 -1.00 7.61
C GLU A 361 12.87 -1.84 6.94
N ALA A 362 11.68 -1.89 7.54
CA ALA A 362 10.51 -2.56 7.01
C ALA A 362 9.28 -1.66 7.00
N ALA A 363 8.46 -1.82 5.96
CA ALA A 363 7.12 -1.26 5.90
C ALA A 363 6.08 -2.32 6.29
N LEU A 364 5.27 -2.00 7.30
CA LEU A 364 4.25 -2.87 7.86
C LEU A 364 2.86 -2.22 7.75
N ILE A 365 1.81 -3.02 7.64
CA ILE A 365 0.41 -2.60 7.82
C ILE A 365 -0.04 -3.05 9.20
N LEU A 366 -0.60 -2.10 9.96
CA LEU A 366 -1.14 -2.34 11.30
C LEU A 366 -2.66 -2.45 11.27
N GLU A 367 -3.19 -3.59 11.71
CA GLU A 367 -4.62 -3.78 11.95
C GLU A 367 -5.01 -3.35 13.37
N GLY A 368 -6.24 -2.88 13.54
CA GLY A 368 -6.77 -2.43 14.83
C GLY A 368 -6.46 -0.98 15.20
N ILE A 369 -5.72 -0.23 14.37
CA ILE A 369 -5.55 1.22 14.54
C ILE A 369 -6.86 1.93 14.23
N THR A 370 -7.50 2.50 15.25
CA THR A 370 -8.77 3.23 15.13
C THR A 370 -8.69 4.69 15.53
N CYS A 371 -7.58 5.14 16.13
CA CYS A 371 -7.38 6.54 16.49
C CYS A 371 -5.88 6.91 16.54
N ALA A 372 -5.60 8.22 16.63
CA ALA A 372 -4.24 8.73 16.83
C ALA A 372 -3.58 8.24 18.13
N ALA A 373 -4.36 7.87 19.16
CA ALA A 373 -3.82 7.28 20.38
C ALA A 373 -3.31 5.85 20.17
N CYS A 374 -3.90 5.07 19.26
CA CYS A 374 -3.38 3.75 18.85
C CYS A 374 -1.99 3.88 18.25
N VAL A 375 -1.82 4.88 17.38
CA VAL A 375 -0.54 5.22 16.75
C VAL A 375 0.50 5.55 17.82
N TRP A 376 0.17 6.48 18.74
CA TRP A 376 1.09 6.87 19.80
C TRP A 376 1.48 5.69 20.71
N LEU A 377 0.52 4.82 21.05
CA LEU A 377 0.77 3.64 21.89
C LEU A 377 1.73 2.67 21.20
N ASN A 378 1.48 2.35 19.93
CA ASN A 378 2.36 1.48 19.15
C ASN A 378 3.75 2.12 18.96
N GLU A 379 3.82 3.40 18.58
CA GLU A 379 5.10 4.13 18.45
C GLU A 379 5.88 4.12 19.76
N SER A 380 5.22 4.41 20.89
CA SER A 380 5.88 4.48 22.21
C SER A 380 6.31 3.11 22.73
N HIS A 381 5.52 2.06 22.47
CA HIS A 381 5.82 0.70 22.89
C HIS A 381 6.97 0.11 22.07
N VAL A 382 6.90 0.20 20.73
CA VAL A 382 7.90 -0.36 19.82
C VAL A 382 9.22 0.41 19.90
N ARG A 383 9.20 1.73 20.06
CA ARG A 383 10.42 2.55 20.22
C ARG A 383 11.22 2.20 21.49
N ARG A 384 10.58 1.57 22.49
CA ARG A 384 11.25 1.12 23.72
C ARG A 384 11.85 -0.27 23.60
N GLN A 385 11.62 -0.98 22.49
CA GLN A 385 12.19 -2.31 22.27
C GLN A 385 13.70 -2.19 21.98
N PRO A 386 14.53 -3.09 22.54
CA PRO A 386 15.97 -3.09 22.26
C PRO A 386 16.24 -3.18 20.76
N GLY A 387 17.18 -2.38 20.26
CA GLY A 387 17.60 -2.41 18.86
C GLY A 387 16.69 -1.65 17.88
N VAL A 388 15.49 -1.22 18.28
CA VAL A 388 14.65 -0.36 17.42
C VAL A 388 15.20 1.07 17.43
N THR A 389 15.57 1.57 16.26
CA THR A 389 16.13 2.92 16.09
C THR A 389 15.04 3.95 15.79
N SER A 390 14.03 3.59 15.00
CA SER A 390 12.88 4.45 14.74
C SER A 390 11.60 3.67 14.44
N ILE A 391 10.46 4.29 14.74
CA ILE A 391 9.14 3.85 14.30
C ILE A 391 8.27 5.07 14.01
N ASP A 392 7.65 5.06 12.84
CA ASP A 392 6.73 6.10 12.35
C ASP A 392 5.47 5.43 11.81
N ILE A 393 4.29 5.80 12.32
CA ILE A 393 3.03 5.20 11.89
C ILE A 393 2.11 6.26 11.30
N ASN A 394 1.76 6.06 10.04
CA ASN A 394 0.75 6.89 9.38
C ASN A 394 -0.65 6.41 9.78
N TYR A 395 -1.36 7.23 10.56
CA TYR A 395 -2.74 6.97 10.95
C TYR A 395 -3.69 6.74 9.77
N THR A 396 -3.53 7.53 8.70
CA THR A 396 -4.43 7.53 7.54
C THR A 396 -4.30 6.26 6.72
N THR A 397 -3.08 5.79 6.50
CA THR A 397 -2.79 4.61 5.68
C THR A 397 -2.61 3.34 6.51
N ARG A 398 -2.59 3.46 7.84
CA ARG A 398 -2.26 2.38 8.80
C ARG A 398 -0.90 1.72 8.55
N ARG A 399 -0.03 2.43 7.84
CA ARG A 399 1.30 1.96 7.49
C ARG A 399 2.27 2.37 8.59
N ALA A 400 2.96 1.40 9.16
CA ALA A 400 4.09 1.59 10.05
C ALA A 400 5.40 1.41 9.29
N ARG A 401 6.36 2.25 9.57
CA ARG A 401 7.74 2.11 9.12
C ARG A 401 8.58 1.89 10.37
N VAL A 402 9.27 0.76 10.43
CA VAL A 402 10.13 0.41 11.57
C VAL A 402 11.56 0.27 11.10
N ARG A 403 12.49 0.87 11.83
CA ARG A 403 13.93 0.71 11.65
C ARG A 403 14.54 0.06 12.89
N TRP A 404 15.47 -0.86 12.67
CA TRP A 404 16.15 -1.56 13.75
C TRP A 404 17.55 -2.01 13.37
N ASP A 405 18.41 -2.18 14.36
CA ASP A 405 19.73 -2.81 14.20
C ASP A 405 19.58 -4.33 14.21
N GLU A 406 19.93 -4.97 13.09
CA GLU A 406 19.80 -6.42 12.87
C GLU A 406 20.64 -7.26 13.85
N ARG A 407 21.65 -6.65 14.49
CA ARG A 407 22.52 -7.31 15.47
C ARG A 407 21.88 -7.40 16.85
N VAL A 408 20.96 -6.49 17.16
CA VAL A 408 20.35 -6.35 18.49
C VAL A 408 18.96 -6.97 18.53
N THR A 409 18.18 -6.83 17.46
CA THR A 409 16.79 -7.33 17.40
C THR A 409 16.41 -7.84 16.03
N ARG A 410 15.37 -8.67 15.97
CA ARG A 410 14.83 -9.25 14.73
C ARG A 410 13.44 -8.70 14.45
N LEU A 411 12.99 -8.81 13.19
CA LEU A 411 11.67 -8.36 12.80
C LEU A 411 10.58 -9.13 13.56
N SER A 412 10.74 -10.43 13.75
CA SER A 412 9.83 -11.26 14.57
C SER A 412 9.58 -10.67 15.96
N ALA A 413 10.63 -10.28 16.70
CA ALA A 413 10.53 -9.67 18.02
C ALA A 413 9.76 -8.33 18.01
N ILE A 414 9.88 -7.56 16.93
CA ILE A 414 9.11 -6.32 16.74
C ILE A 414 7.62 -6.63 16.51
N LEU A 415 7.31 -7.63 15.67
CA LEU A 415 5.94 -8.08 15.42
C LEU A 415 5.30 -8.64 16.70
N GLU A 416 6.07 -9.35 17.51
CA GLU A 416 5.67 -9.85 18.83
C GLU A 416 5.34 -8.72 19.81
N ALA A 417 6.18 -7.68 19.87
CA ALA A 417 5.92 -6.51 20.69
C ALA A 417 4.61 -5.80 20.30
N ILE A 418 4.33 -5.70 18.99
CA ILE A 418 3.08 -5.14 18.49
C ILE A 418 1.88 -6.03 18.86
N ALA A 419 2.03 -7.36 18.77
CA ALA A 419 1.03 -8.32 19.20
C ALA A 419 0.74 -8.28 20.71
N ALA A 420 1.77 -8.04 21.53
CA ALA A 420 1.66 -7.99 22.99
C ALA A 420 0.74 -6.85 23.49
N ILE A 421 0.65 -5.74 22.74
CA ILE A 421 -0.27 -4.64 23.03
C ILE A 421 -1.62 -4.75 22.28
N GLY A 422 -1.89 -5.90 21.66
CA GLY A 422 -3.20 -6.24 21.06
C GLY A 422 -3.39 -5.79 19.62
N TYR A 423 -2.32 -5.46 18.89
CA TYR A 423 -2.36 -5.07 17.48
C TYR A 423 -1.78 -6.17 16.58
N ARG A 424 -2.12 -6.19 15.29
CA ARG A 424 -1.52 -7.13 14.32
C ARG A 424 -0.74 -6.35 13.29
N ALA A 425 0.47 -6.80 13.00
CA ALA A 425 1.35 -6.24 11.98
C ALA A 425 1.57 -7.25 10.86
N HIS A 426 1.51 -6.78 9.62
CA HIS A 426 1.79 -7.58 8.42
C HIS A 426 2.77 -6.82 7.53
N PRO A 427 3.57 -7.49 6.69
CA PRO A 427 4.29 -6.82 5.61
C PRO A 427 3.35 -5.98 4.75
N TYR A 428 3.84 -4.83 4.29
CA TYR A 428 3.03 -3.96 3.44
C TYR A 428 2.73 -4.61 2.09
N ASP A 429 1.43 -4.68 1.76
CA ASP A 429 0.90 -5.15 0.50
C ASP A 429 -0.24 -4.20 0.06
N VAL A 430 -0.17 -3.71 -1.18
CA VAL A 430 -1.14 -2.74 -1.74
C VAL A 430 -2.54 -3.35 -1.82
N GLY A 431 -2.66 -4.59 -2.27
CA GLY A 431 -3.94 -5.29 -2.37
C GLY A 431 -4.59 -5.51 -1.01
N ARG A 432 -3.80 -5.87 0.01
CA ARG A 432 -4.30 -6.04 1.38
C ARG A 432 -4.71 -4.72 2.02
N SER A 433 -3.96 -3.65 1.79
CA SER A 433 -4.34 -2.29 2.23
C SER A 433 -5.71 -1.88 1.67
N GLU A 434 -5.94 -2.15 0.39
CA GLU A 434 -7.24 -1.89 -0.27
C GLU A 434 -8.36 -2.75 0.28
N GLU A 435 -8.13 -4.04 0.52
CA GLU A 435 -9.13 -4.96 1.08
C GLU A 435 -9.53 -4.51 2.50
N LEU A 436 -8.57 -4.13 3.35
CA LEU A 436 -8.83 -3.59 4.68
C LEU A 436 -9.60 -2.27 4.62
N ALA A 437 -9.24 -1.37 3.70
CA ALA A 437 -9.99 -0.12 3.49
C ALA A 437 -11.42 -0.36 3.00
N GLN A 438 -11.64 -1.36 2.15
CA GLN A 438 -12.98 -1.76 1.70
C GLN A 438 -13.81 -2.38 2.83
N LYS A 439 -13.22 -3.27 3.64
CA LYS A 439 -13.89 -3.86 4.82
C LYS A 439 -14.33 -2.78 5.81
N GLU A 440 -13.46 -1.82 6.12
CA GLU A 440 -13.78 -0.69 6.98
C GLU A 440 -14.90 0.18 6.41
N ARG A 441 -14.82 0.53 5.12
CA ARG A 441 -15.88 1.31 4.44
C ARG A 441 -17.22 0.59 4.47
N LYS A 442 -17.24 -0.72 4.25
CA LYS A 442 -18.45 -1.56 4.31
C LYS A 442 -19.01 -1.58 5.74
N ALA A 443 -18.17 -1.77 6.75
CA ALA A 443 -18.59 -1.76 8.15
C ALA A 443 -19.14 -0.38 8.57
N ALA A 444 -18.49 0.72 8.17
CA ALA A 444 -18.96 2.07 8.45
C ALA A 444 -20.32 2.35 7.77
N LEU A 445 -20.51 1.86 6.53
CA LEU A 445 -21.78 2.00 5.81
C LEU A 445 -22.90 1.19 6.46
N TRP A 446 -22.63 -0.02 6.96
CA TRP A 446 -23.60 -0.79 7.72
C TRP A 446 -23.98 -0.13 9.05
N ARG A 447 -23.01 0.42 9.79
CA ARG A 447 -23.30 1.20 11.01
C ARG A 447 -24.13 2.44 10.71
N LEU A 448 -23.81 3.13 9.61
CA LEU A 448 -24.58 4.29 9.16
C LEU A 448 -26.01 3.89 8.77
N PHE A 449 -26.17 2.77 8.08
CA PHE A 449 -27.47 2.22 7.71
C PHE A 449 -28.31 1.88 8.95
N VAL A 450 -27.74 1.16 9.92
CA VAL A 450 -28.44 0.82 11.17
C VAL A 450 -28.80 2.07 11.97
N ALA A 451 -27.89 3.05 12.06
CA ALA A 451 -28.17 4.31 12.73
C ALA A 451 -29.28 5.11 12.02
N GLY A 452 -29.24 5.21 10.69
CA GLY A 452 -30.24 5.94 9.91
C GLY A 452 -31.60 5.27 9.93
N PHE A 453 -31.65 3.95 9.81
CA PHE A 453 -32.87 3.18 9.96
C PHE A 453 -33.46 3.34 11.37
N GLY A 454 -32.64 3.15 12.41
CA GLY A 454 -33.07 3.32 13.80
C GLY A 454 -33.58 4.73 14.07
N MET A 455 -32.88 5.76 13.60
CA MET A 455 -33.32 7.16 13.67
C MET A 455 -34.69 7.37 13.01
N MET A 456 -34.89 6.89 11.79
CA MET A 456 -36.17 7.03 11.08
C MET A 456 -37.31 6.32 11.82
N GLN A 457 -37.08 5.11 12.31
CA GLN A 457 -38.09 4.34 13.03
C GLN A 457 -38.42 4.98 14.38
N VAL A 458 -37.42 5.43 15.15
CA VAL A 458 -37.66 6.13 16.43
C VAL A 458 -38.40 7.45 16.21
N MET A 459 -38.04 8.22 15.18
CA MET A 459 -38.76 9.46 14.84
C MET A 459 -40.23 9.21 14.47
N MET A 460 -40.54 8.08 13.81
CA MET A 460 -41.92 7.72 13.50
C MET A 460 -42.79 7.57 14.76
N TYR A 461 -42.20 7.11 15.87
CA TYR A 461 -42.89 6.97 17.17
C TYR A 461 -42.81 8.22 18.04
N ALA A 462 -41.77 9.04 17.91
CA ALA A 462 -41.60 10.28 18.67
C ALA A 462 -42.46 11.44 18.14
N VAL A 463 -42.66 11.56 16.82
CA VAL A 463 -43.44 12.66 16.20
C VAL A 463 -44.89 12.72 16.68
N PRO A 464 -45.65 11.61 16.78
CA PRO A 464 -46.99 11.63 17.35
C PRO A 464 -47.02 12.15 18.79
N VAL A 465 -46.02 11.81 19.61
CA VAL A 465 -45.91 12.31 21.00
C VAL A 465 -45.75 13.83 21.02
N TYR A 466 -44.97 14.40 20.10
CA TYR A 466 -44.79 15.86 20.01
C TYR A 466 -46.03 16.61 19.48
N LEU A 467 -46.81 15.98 18.61
CA LEU A 467 -47.99 16.60 17.99
C LEU A 467 -49.27 16.44 18.81
N ALA A 468 -49.31 15.47 19.73
CA ALA A 468 -50.54 15.09 20.42
C ALA A 468 -51.02 16.10 21.47
N ASP A 469 -50.23 17.08 21.90
CA ASP A 469 -50.62 18.20 22.79
C ASP A 469 -51.51 17.78 24.00
N GLY A 470 -51.30 16.57 24.55
CA GLY A 470 -52.06 16.01 25.67
C GLY A 470 -53.25 15.10 25.32
N ASP A 471 -53.63 14.95 24.05
CA ASP A 471 -54.73 14.08 23.58
C ASP A 471 -54.39 12.58 23.56
N MET A 472 -53.12 12.21 23.82
CA MET A 472 -52.68 10.82 23.83
C MET A 472 -52.88 10.17 25.20
N THR A 473 -53.48 8.98 25.24
CA THR A 473 -53.65 8.26 26.51
C THR A 473 -52.29 7.81 27.07
N PRO A 474 -52.12 7.80 28.40
CA PRO A 474 -50.85 7.40 29.04
C PRO A 474 -50.35 6.01 28.61
N ASP A 475 -51.26 5.07 28.35
CA ASP A 475 -50.92 3.72 27.91
C ASP A 475 -50.28 3.69 26.51
N ILE A 476 -50.78 4.52 25.60
CA ILE A 476 -50.23 4.64 24.23
C ILE A 476 -48.88 5.36 24.29
N GLU A 477 -48.74 6.41 25.11
CA GLU A 477 -47.47 7.10 25.29
C GLU A 477 -46.40 6.16 25.84
N GLN A 478 -46.75 5.36 26.85
CA GLN A 478 -45.85 4.38 27.42
C GLN A 478 -45.46 3.30 26.39
N LEU A 479 -46.39 2.86 25.55
CA LEU A 479 -46.10 1.93 24.46
C LEU A 479 -45.12 2.53 23.43
N MET A 480 -45.30 3.80 23.05
CA MET A 480 -44.38 4.49 22.13
C MET A 480 -42.98 4.65 22.73
N ARG A 481 -42.86 4.89 24.04
CA ARG A 481 -41.58 4.96 24.76
C ARG A 481 -40.85 3.61 24.73
N TRP A 482 -41.54 2.51 25.01
CA TRP A 482 -40.97 1.16 24.93
C TRP A 482 -40.54 0.77 23.51
N ALA A 483 -41.36 1.10 22.50
CA ALA A 483 -41.00 0.87 21.10
C ALA A 483 -39.74 1.64 20.71
N SER A 484 -39.65 2.91 21.11
CA SER A 484 -38.48 3.77 20.88
C SER A 484 -37.21 3.24 21.56
N LEU A 485 -37.33 2.72 22.79
CA LEU A 485 -36.23 2.08 23.50
C LEU A 485 -35.68 0.87 22.73
N ILE A 486 -36.56 -0.07 22.36
CA ILE A 486 -36.16 -1.31 21.66
C ILE A 486 -35.43 -0.99 20.35
N LEU A 487 -35.93 0.01 19.61
CA LEU A 487 -35.31 0.45 18.35
C LEU A 487 -33.99 1.20 18.54
N THR A 488 -33.80 1.86 19.70
CA THR A 488 -32.57 2.58 20.02
C THR A 488 -31.43 1.65 20.46
N VAL A 489 -31.74 0.50 21.07
CA VAL A 489 -30.74 -0.49 21.52
C VAL A 489 -29.74 -0.90 20.43
N PRO A 490 -30.14 -1.32 19.21
CA PRO A 490 -29.18 -1.66 18.16
C PRO A 490 -28.37 -0.45 17.66
N VAL A 491 -28.93 0.77 17.73
CA VAL A 491 -28.18 1.99 17.41
C VAL A 491 -27.05 2.20 18.43
N ILE A 492 -27.33 2.03 19.72
CA ILE A 492 -26.32 2.16 20.78
C ILE A 492 -25.31 1.01 20.75
N GLY A 493 -25.80 -0.24 20.73
CA GLY A 493 -24.98 -1.44 20.88
C GLY A 493 -24.14 -1.80 19.65
N TYR A 494 -24.51 -1.34 18.45
CA TYR A 494 -23.77 -1.61 17.22
C TYR A 494 -23.18 -0.35 16.57
N SER A 495 -24.01 0.68 16.39
CA SER A 495 -23.60 1.88 15.63
C SER A 495 -22.73 2.82 16.47
N ALA A 496 -23.10 3.04 17.74
CA ALA A 496 -22.36 3.90 18.67
C ALA A 496 -21.26 3.17 19.45
N ALA A 497 -21.23 1.82 19.43
CA ALA A 497 -20.24 1.02 20.14
C ALA A 497 -18.77 1.45 19.93
N PRO A 498 -18.32 1.84 18.72
CA PRO A 498 -16.94 2.31 18.51
C PRO A 498 -16.57 3.54 19.36
N PHE A 499 -17.54 4.42 19.66
CA PHE A 499 -17.30 5.61 20.48
C PHE A 499 -17.07 5.23 21.94
N PHE A 500 -17.90 4.32 22.49
CA PHE A 500 -17.75 3.83 23.86
C PHE A 500 -16.45 3.07 24.06
N VAL A 501 -16.10 2.18 23.12
CA VAL A 501 -14.83 1.42 23.17
C VAL A 501 -13.62 2.36 23.13
N SER A 502 -13.65 3.38 22.26
CA SER A 502 -12.56 4.33 22.13
C SER A 502 -12.44 5.24 23.36
N ALA A 503 -13.55 5.76 23.88
CA ALA A 503 -13.58 6.56 25.09
C ALA A 503 -13.06 5.80 26.31
N TRP A 504 -13.47 4.54 26.48
CA TRP A 504 -12.99 3.68 27.56
C TRP A 504 -11.48 3.45 27.49
N ARG A 505 -10.96 3.20 26.28
CA ARG A 505 -9.52 3.06 26.05
C ARG A 505 -8.76 4.34 26.37
N ASP A 506 -9.25 5.50 25.94
CA ASP A 506 -8.58 6.78 26.19
C ASP A 506 -8.50 7.07 27.70
N LEU A 507 -9.60 6.84 28.44
CA LEU A 507 -9.63 6.98 29.90
C LEU A 507 -8.64 6.03 30.59
N LYS A 508 -8.55 4.77 30.18
CA LYS A 508 -7.58 3.79 30.70
C LYS A 508 -6.12 4.24 30.50
N LEU A 509 -5.85 4.97 29.42
CA LEU A 509 -4.53 5.52 29.10
C LEU A 509 -4.26 6.89 29.74
N ALA A 510 -5.12 7.34 30.68
CA ALA A 510 -5.06 8.66 31.30
C ALA A 510 -5.05 9.81 30.27
N ARG A 511 -5.81 9.65 29.18
CA ARG A 511 -5.98 10.65 28.12
C ARG A 511 -7.45 10.98 27.91
N VAL A 512 -7.72 12.20 27.48
CA VAL A 512 -9.07 12.64 27.12
C VAL A 512 -9.14 12.81 25.62
N GLY A 513 -9.63 11.79 24.92
CA GLY A 513 -9.81 11.81 23.47
C GLY A 513 -11.17 12.36 23.04
N MET A 514 -11.32 12.59 21.74
CA MET A 514 -12.52 13.17 21.13
C MET A 514 -13.79 12.33 21.28
N ASP A 515 -13.63 11.03 21.53
CA ASP A 515 -14.75 10.11 21.74
C ASP A 515 -15.33 10.18 23.17
N VAL A 516 -14.58 10.74 24.13
CA VAL A 516 -15.01 10.83 25.54
C VAL A 516 -16.26 11.72 25.71
N PRO A 517 -16.31 12.98 25.22
CA PRO A 517 -17.52 13.80 25.32
C PRO A 517 -18.72 13.18 24.60
N VAL A 518 -18.50 12.55 23.44
CA VAL A 518 -19.56 11.89 22.65
C VAL A 518 -20.14 10.71 23.41
N ALA A 519 -19.30 9.82 23.93
CA ALA A 519 -19.74 8.65 24.69
C ALA A 519 -20.48 9.06 25.97
N LEU A 520 -20.01 10.11 26.67
CA LEU A 520 -20.69 10.66 27.84
C LEU A 520 -22.05 11.27 27.48
N GLY A 521 -22.14 12.06 26.41
CA GLY A 521 -23.39 12.68 25.97
C GLY A 521 -24.44 11.65 25.55
N VAL A 522 -24.06 10.72 24.67
CA VAL A 522 -24.95 9.62 24.20
C VAL A 522 -25.35 8.72 25.36
N GLY A 523 -24.38 8.33 26.20
CA GLY A 523 -24.60 7.45 27.34
C GLY A 523 -25.54 8.06 28.37
N ALA A 524 -25.33 9.33 28.74
CA ALA A 524 -26.17 10.03 29.70
C ALA A 524 -27.61 10.21 29.19
N ALA A 525 -27.79 10.67 27.94
CA ALA A 525 -29.10 10.83 27.33
C ALA A 525 -29.87 9.50 27.22
N PHE A 526 -29.18 8.43 26.81
CA PHE A 526 -29.78 7.10 26.73
C PHE A 526 -30.16 6.55 28.10
N ALA A 527 -29.27 6.62 29.10
CA ALA A 527 -29.53 6.15 30.45
C ALA A 527 -30.72 6.89 31.09
N ALA A 528 -30.79 8.21 30.93
CA ALA A 528 -31.91 9.01 31.41
C ALA A 528 -33.24 8.62 30.71
N SER A 529 -33.21 8.39 29.40
CA SER A 529 -34.39 7.97 28.64
C SER A 529 -34.89 6.58 29.04
N VAL A 530 -33.97 5.64 29.29
CA VAL A 530 -34.28 4.32 29.85
C VAL A 530 -34.93 4.49 31.21
N TRP A 531 -34.35 5.30 32.09
CA TRP A 531 -34.89 5.54 33.43
C TRP A 531 -36.30 6.13 33.37
N ALA A 532 -36.51 7.20 32.59
CA ALA A 532 -37.82 7.85 32.39
C ALA A 532 -38.87 6.90 31.80
N THR A 533 -38.45 5.94 30.97
CA THR A 533 -39.33 4.90 30.43
C THR A 533 -39.73 3.90 31.51
N LEU A 534 -38.80 3.46 32.36
CA LEU A 534 -39.06 2.50 33.43
C LEU A 534 -39.99 3.06 34.52
N ILE A 535 -39.81 4.33 34.90
CA ILE A 535 -40.64 4.99 35.93
C ILE A 535 -41.94 5.60 35.37
N ALA A 536 -42.17 5.49 34.05
CA ALA A 536 -43.29 6.10 33.33
C ALA A 536 -43.46 7.62 33.61
N ALA A 537 -42.35 8.32 33.83
CA ALA A 537 -42.33 9.73 34.22
C ALA A 537 -41.08 10.44 33.71
N GLY A 538 -41.22 11.72 33.35
CA GLY A 538 -40.14 12.52 32.75
C GLY A 538 -40.04 12.39 31.23
N GLU A 539 -39.13 13.15 30.63
CA GLU A 539 -38.92 13.20 29.18
C GLU A 539 -37.95 12.11 28.70
N VAL A 540 -38.16 11.66 27.46
CA VAL A 540 -37.30 10.70 26.77
C VAL A 540 -36.60 11.38 25.59
N TYR A 541 -35.37 10.96 25.30
CA TYR A 541 -34.51 11.57 24.28
C TYR A 541 -34.00 10.53 23.26
N PHE A 542 -34.72 9.43 23.06
CA PHE A 542 -34.31 8.34 22.15
C PHE A 542 -34.15 8.82 20.70
N ASP A 543 -35.03 9.71 20.25
CA ASP A 543 -34.97 10.37 18.95
C ASP A 543 -33.71 11.23 18.80
N SER A 544 -33.43 12.06 19.79
CA SER A 544 -32.25 12.93 19.83
C SER A 544 -30.95 12.11 19.84
N VAL A 545 -30.93 11.01 20.60
CA VAL A 545 -29.79 10.07 20.66
C VAL A 545 -29.55 9.40 19.31
N THR A 546 -30.59 8.84 18.68
CA THR A 546 -30.45 8.13 17.40
C THR A 546 -30.12 9.08 16.24
N MET A 547 -30.76 10.25 16.18
CA MET A 547 -30.42 11.32 15.24
C MET A 547 -28.97 11.77 15.41
N PHE A 548 -28.53 11.97 16.65
CA PHE A 548 -27.16 12.39 16.91
C PHE A 548 -26.13 11.35 16.44
N VAL A 549 -26.33 10.07 16.79
CA VAL A 549 -25.45 8.98 16.33
C VAL A 549 -25.42 8.90 14.80
N PHE A 550 -26.56 9.04 14.13
CA PHE A 550 -26.63 9.04 12.67
C PHE A 550 -25.87 10.20 12.03
N PHE A 551 -26.08 11.44 12.48
CA PHE A 551 -25.41 12.61 11.91
C PHE A 551 -23.91 12.61 12.17
N LEU A 552 -23.48 12.14 13.35
CA LEU A 552 -22.07 12.00 13.68
C LEU A 552 -21.39 10.93 12.81
N LEU A 553 -22.02 9.76 12.65
CA LEU A 553 -21.52 8.70 11.77
C LEU A 553 -21.49 9.15 10.31
N SER A 554 -22.49 9.92 9.86
CA SER A 554 -22.52 10.51 8.51
C SER A 554 -21.32 11.44 8.31
N GLY A 555 -21.05 12.34 9.28
CA GLY A 555 -19.90 13.23 9.26
C GLY A 555 -18.57 12.47 9.18
N ARG A 556 -18.39 11.46 10.05
CA ARG A 556 -17.19 10.60 10.04
C ARG A 556 -17.04 9.78 8.76
N TYR A 557 -18.15 9.31 8.19
CA TYR A 557 -18.13 8.57 6.94
C TYR A 557 -17.68 9.46 5.77
N LEU A 558 -18.24 10.67 5.67
CA LEU A 558 -17.84 11.66 4.66
C LEU A 558 -16.38 12.09 4.84
N GLU A 559 -15.95 12.33 6.07
CA GLU A 559 -14.55 12.59 6.42
C GLU A 559 -13.63 11.46 5.96
N MET A 560 -13.94 10.22 6.34
CA MET A 560 -13.16 9.03 5.96
C MET A 560 -13.04 8.92 4.45
N MET A 561 -14.13 9.07 3.71
CA MET A 561 -14.11 9.02 2.25
C MET A 561 -13.23 10.11 1.65
N ALA A 562 -13.33 11.35 2.16
CA ALA A 562 -12.53 12.45 1.66
C ALA A 562 -11.04 12.27 1.96
N ARG A 563 -10.69 11.77 3.15
CA ARG A 563 -9.32 11.44 3.55
C ARG A 563 -8.75 10.30 2.70
N GLN A 564 -9.51 9.22 2.50
CA GLN A 564 -9.11 8.10 1.62
C GLN A 564 -8.94 8.57 0.17
N LYS A 565 -9.82 9.45 -0.33
CA LYS A 565 -9.69 10.04 -1.67
C LYS A 565 -8.42 10.90 -1.79
N ALA A 566 -8.07 11.65 -0.75
CA ALA A 566 -6.82 12.41 -0.70
C ALA A 566 -5.59 11.49 -0.68
N ALA A 567 -5.64 10.36 0.02
CA ALA A 567 -4.55 9.38 0.10
C ALA A 567 -4.33 8.59 -1.21
N ARG A 568 -5.38 8.30 -1.98
CA ARG A 568 -5.28 7.56 -3.26
C ARG A 568 -4.42 8.23 -4.32
N SER A 569 -4.29 9.56 -4.29
CA SER A 569 -3.39 10.28 -5.20
C SER A 569 -1.92 9.89 -4.99
N VAL A 570 -1.57 9.44 -3.78
CA VAL A 570 -0.23 8.92 -3.47
C VAL A 570 -0.05 7.46 -3.95
N GLU A 571 -1.11 6.66 -3.87
CA GLU A 571 -1.10 5.23 -4.27
C GLU A 571 -1.13 4.99 -5.79
N THR A 572 -1.51 5.99 -6.59
CA THR A 572 -1.62 5.84 -8.06
C THR A 572 -0.27 5.48 -8.70
N LEU A 573 0.84 5.95 -8.13
CA LEU A 573 2.19 5.62 -8.57
C LEU A 573 2.56 4.14 -8.30
N ALA A 574 1.96 3.53 -7.27
CA ALA A 574 2.16 2.12 -6.92
C ALA A 574 1.57 1.14 -7.94
N ARG A 575 0.57 1.60 -8.71
CA ARG A 575 -0.10 0.80 -9.74
C ARG A 575 0.57 0.89 -11.11
N ALA A 576 1.65 1.66 -11.22
CA ALA A 576 2.34 1.88 -12.49
C ALA A 576 3.18 0.68 -12.93
N ILE A 577 3.56 -0.22 -12.02
CA ILE A 577 4.40 -1.38 -12.37
C ILE A 577 3.48 -2.56 -12.76
N PRO A 578 3.69 -3.20 -13.93
CA PRO A 578 2.90 -4.36 -14.33
C PRO A 578 3.20 -5.59 -13.46
N ALA A 579 2.26 -6.53 -13.40
CA ALA A 579 2.45 -7.79 -12.66
C ALA A 579 3.37 -8.78 -13.39
N PHE A 580 3.43 -8.70 -14.72
CA PHE A 580 4.17 -9.63 -15.58
C PHE A 580 5.03 -8.87 -16.60
N ALA A 581 6.11 -9.52 -17.04
CA ALA A 581 7.02 -9.05 -18.07
C ALA A 581 7.35 -10.18 -19.05
N MET A 582 7.71 -9.81 -20.29
CA MET A 582 8.16 -10.76 -21.31
C MET A 582 9.70 -10.85 -21.31
N ARG A 583 10.25 -11.87 -20.66
CA ARG A 583 11.70 -12.11 -20.63
C ARG A 583 12.15 -12.90 -21.86
N LEU A 584 13.17 -12.45 -22.56
CA LEU A 584 13.78 -13.17 -23.69
C LEU A 584 14.93 -14.05 -23.20
N ALA A 585 14.73 -15.37 -23.14
CA ALA A 585 15.75 -16.31 -22.69
C ALA A 585 16.79 -16.53 -23.81
N GLY A 586 17.98 -15.94 -23.66
CA GLY A 586 19.10 -16.14 -24.61
C GLY A 586 19.24 -15.06 -25.70
N TRP A 587 18.74 -13.84 -25.46
CA TRP A 587 19.04 -12.68 -26.31
C TRP A 587 20.56 -12.45 -26.43
N PRO A 588 21.11 -12.13 -27.63
CA PRO A 588 20.43 -11.89 -28.92
C PRO A 588 20.21 -13.15 -29.78
N GLY A 589 20.57 -14.34 -29.29
CA GLY A 589 20.52 -15.60 -30.05
C GLY A 589 19.13 -16.24 -30.16
N SER A 590 18.18 -15.85 -29.32
CA SER A 590 16.78 -16.28 -29.36
C SER A 590 15.83 -15.12 -29.10
N THR A 591 14.72 -15.09 -29.84
CA THR A 591 13.61 -14.14 -29.67
C THR A 591 12.40 -14.77 -28.98
N GLU A 592 12.53 -16.01 -28.50
CA GLU A 592 11.46 -16.70 -27.79
C GLU A 592 11.26 -16.09 -26.39
N GLY A 593 10.08 -15.50 -26.18
CA GLY A 593 9.73 -14.79 -24.95
C GLY A 593 8.99 -15.67 -23.95
N GLN A 594 9.41 -15.58 -22.68
CA GLN A 594 8.77 -16.21 -21.53
C GLN A 594 8.06 -15.15 -20.69
N HIS A 595 6.76 -15.34 -20.45
CA HIS A 595 6.03 -14.53 -19.47
C HIS A 595 6.47 -14.91 -18.05
N VAL A 596 7.02 -13.94 -17.32
CA VAL A 596 7.45 -14.09 -15.93
C VAL A 596 6.82 -13.03 -15.05
N ALA A 597 6.64 -13.30 -13.76
CA ALA A 597 6.25 -12.27 -12.81
C ALA A 597 7.37 -11.22 -12.70
N VAL A 598 7.03 -9.93 -12.57
CA VAL A 598 8.05 -8.87 -12.41
C VAL A 598 8.94 -9.10 -11.19
N ALA A 599 8.39 -9.72 -10.14
CA ALA A 599 9.15 -10.12 -8.94
C ALA A 599 10.23 -11.19 -9.19
N GLU A 600 10.18 -11.90 -10.32
CA GLU A 600 11.19 -12.91 -10.70
C GLU A 600 12.29 -12.35 -11.61
N LEU A 601 12.16 -11.11 -12.08
CA LEU A 601 13.17 -10.47 -12.92
C LEU A 601 14.47 -10.27 -12.13
N ARG A 602 15.60 -10.48 -12.81
CA ARG A 602 16.93 -10.29 -12.28
C ARG A 602 17.69 -9.23 -13.08
N VAL A 603 18.65 -8.59 -12.42
CA VAL A 603 19.60 -7.70 -13.09
C VAL A 603 20.33 -8.50 -14.18
N GLY A 604 20.36 -7.96 -15.40
CA GLY A 604 20.90 -8.59 -16.59
C GLY A 604 19.87 -9.28 -17.49
N ASP A 605 18.64 -9.53 -17.03
CA ASP A 605 17.60 -10.12 -17.86
C ASP A 605 17.26 -9.22 -19.06
N ALA A 606 17.10 -9.82 -20.24
CA ALA A 606 16.59 -9.13 -21.42
C ALA A 606 15.06 -9.22 -21.45
N VAL A 607 14.40 -8.08 -21.58
CA VAL A 607 12.93 -7.96 -21.52
C VAL A 607 12.43 -7.25 -22.77
N GLN A 608 11.44 -7.84 -23.44
CA GLN A 608 10.75 -7.21 -24.55
C GLN A 608 9.60 -6.34 -24.04
N ILE A 609 9.49 -5.13 -24.58
CA ILE A 609 8.47 -4.15 -24.22
C ILE A 609 7.79 -3.69 -25.50
N LYS A 610 6.54 -4.09 -25.70
CA LYS A 610 5.77 -3.76 -26.92
C LYS A 610 5.19 -2.33 -26.86
N PRO A 611 4.76 -1.76 -27.99
CA PRO A 611 4.03 -0.50 -27.99
C PRO A 611 2.77 -0.60 -27.12
N GLY A 612 2.53 0.40 -26.28
CA GLY A 612 1.46 0.45 -25.29
C GLY A 612 1.74 -0.29 -23.99
N GLU A 613 2.83 -1.06 -23.88
CA GLU A 613 3.19 -1.76 -22.64
C GLU A 613 3.98 -0.86 -21.70
N THR A 614 3.77 -1.09 -20.41
CA THR A 614 4.51 -0.42 -19.34
C THR A 614 5.84 -1.12 -19.09
N VAL A 615 6.90 -0.32 -18.94
CA VAL A 615 8.25 -0.79 -18.65
C VAL A 615 8.26 -1.41 -17.24
N PRO A 616 8.64 -2.70 -17.08
CA PRO A 616 8.45 -3.42 -15.82
C PRO A 616 9.51 -3.17 -14.75
N ALA A 617 10.69 -2.67 -15.14
CA ALA A 617 11.86 -2.48 -14.28
C ALA A 617 12.75 -1.37 -14.87
N ASP A 618 13.73 -0.87 -14.12
CA ASP A 618 14.68 0.09 -14.70
C ASP A 618 15.76 -0.65 -15.48
N GLY A 619 16.18 -0.09 -16.61
CA GLY A 619 17.17 -0.72 -17.48
C GLY A 619 17.70 0.18 -18.59
N CYS A 620 18.42 -0.41 -19.52
CA CYS A 620 18.92 0.24 -20.73
C CYS A 620 18.38 -0.46 -21.99
N VAL A 621 18.08 0.30 -23.04
CA VAL A 621 17.68 -0.26 -24.34
C VAL A 621 18.87 -1.02 -24.94
N LEU A 622 18.66 -2.29 -25.27
CA LEU A 622 19.61 -3.11 -26.04
C LEU A 622 19.35 -2.99 -27.54
N ASP A 623 18.08 -2.98 -27.95
CA ASP A 623 17.67 -2.99 -29.34
C ASP A 623 16.30 -2.33 -29.55
N GLY A 624 16.10 -1.74 -30.73
CA GLY A 624 14.93 -0.98 -31.12
C GLY A 624 15.07 0.54 -30.95
N GLU A 625 14.21 1.28 -31.66
CA GLU A 625 14.04 2.72 -31.57
C GLU A 625 12.56 3.02 -31.33
N SER A 626 12.25 3.80 -30.31
CA SER A 626 10.87 4.15 -29.97
C SER A 626 10.78 5.47 -29.19
N ALA A 627 9.66 5.72 -28.52
CA ALA A 627 9.49 6.80 -27.57
C ALA A 627 8.79 6.30 -26.30
N ALA A 628 9.28 6.75 -25.14
CA ALA A 628 8.71 6.43 -23.85
C ALA A 628 7.91 7.63 -23.30
N ASP A 629 6.67 7.38 -22.92
CA ASP A 629 5.88 8.32 -22.12
C ASP A 629 6.28 8.16 -20.65
N GLU A 630 7.05 9.14 -20.17
CA GLU A 630 7.51 9.23 -18.78
C GLU A 630 6.63 10.18 -17.94
N SER A 631 5.45 10.60 -18.43
CA SER A 631 4.58 11.60 -17.80
C SER A 631 4.18 11.28 -16.36
N LEU A 632 4.08 10.00 -16.02
CA LEU A 632 3.79 9.52 -14.67
C LEU A 632 4.91 9.87 -13.66
N LEU A 633 6.14 10.03 -14.15
CA LEU A 633 7.31 10.35 -13.34
C LEU A 633 7.76 11.79 -13.51
N THR A 634 7.71 12.33 -14.72
CA THR A 634 8.23 13.67 -15.04
C THR A 634 7.14 14.74 -15.05
N GLY A 635 5.87 14.34 -15.14
CA GLY A 635 4.74 15.26 -15.36
C GLY A 635 4.64 15.80 -16.79
N GLU A 636 5.61 15.49 -17.66
CA GLU A 636 5.63 15.95 -19.05
C GLU A 636 4.90 14.98 -19.97
N SER A 637 3.89 15.45 -20.71
CA SER A 637 3.09 14.60 -21.60
C SER A 637 3.74 14.33 -22.97
N ARG A 638 4.95 14.83 -23.23
CA ARG A 638 5.65 14.60 -24.50
C ARG A 638 6.49 13.33 -24.40
N PRO A 639 6.26 12.31 -25.26
CA PRO A 639 7.09 11.12 -25.28
C PRO A 639 8.56 11.45 -25.56
N VAL A 640 9.46 10.85 -24.80
CA VAL A 640 10.91 11.01 -24.94
C VAL A 640 11.43 9.95 -25.92
N PRO A 641 12.13 10.31 -27.00
CA PRO A 641 12.71 9.33 -27.92
C PRO A 641 13.75 8.45 -27.21
N LYS A 642 13.80 7.17 -27.58
CA LYS A 642 14.68 6.14 -26.99
C LYS A 642 15.31 5.30 -28.09
N VAL A 643 16.63 5.19 -28.07
CA VAL A 643 17.45 4.33 -28.93
C VAL A 643 18.33 3.40 -28.10
N ALA A 644 18.99 2.44 -28.75
CA ALA A 644 19.95 1.55 -28.10
C ALA A 644 20.99 2.34 -27.27
N GLY A 645 21.19 1.93 -26.02
CA GLY A 645 22.03 2.61 -25.03
C GLY A 645 21.27 3.58 -24.12
N ASP A 646 20.06 4.03 -24.48
CA ASP A 646 19.28 4.94 -23.63
C ASP A 646 18.68 4.24 -22.42
N ALA A 647 18.54 4.99 -21.33
CA ALA A 647 17.88 4.51 -20.11
C ALA A 647 16.36 4.44 -20.28
N LEU A 648 15.78 3.35 -19.79
CA LEU A 648 14.34 3.13 -19.62
C LEU A 648 14.02 3.03 -18.14
N ILE A 649 13.00 3.77 -17.71
CA ILE A 649 12.57 3.81 -16.32
C ILE A 649 11.30 2.97 -16.16
N GLY A 650 11.26 2.12 -15.14
CA GLY A 650 10.08 1.36 -14.77
C GLY A 650 8.85 2.26 -14.61
N GLY A 651 7.68 1.76 -14.98
CA GLY A 651 6.42 2.53 -14.94
C GLY A 651 6.22 3.52 -16.09
N SER A 652 7.22 3.78 -16.93
CA SER A 652 7.02 4.52 -18.19
C SER A 652 6.34 3.65 -19.25
N VAL A 653 5.61 4.26 -20.18
CA VAL A 653 4.87 3.52 -21.22
C VAL A 653 5.61 3.63 -22.54
N ASN A 654 5.93 2.49 -23.16
CA ASN A 654 6.46 2.49 -24.50
C ASN A 654 5.34 2.86 -25.49
N THR A 655 5.57 3.80 -26.42
CA THR A 655 4.47 4.37 -27.22
C THR A 655 4.45 3.98 -28.70
N ALA A 656 5.61 3.76 -29.34
CA ALA A 656 5.66 3.68 -30.81
C ALA A 656 6.01 2.28 -31.36
N SER A 657 7.08 1.66 -30.86
CA SER A 657 7.74 0.49 -31.49
C SER A 657 8.33 -0.42 -30.40
N PRO A 658 8.43 -1.74 -30.63
CA PRO A 658 8.97 -2.65 -29.62
C PRO A 658 10.41 -2.29 -29.25
N LEU A 659 10.72 -2.38 -27.96
CA LEU A 659 12.08 -2.23 -27.42
C LEU A 659 12.51 -3.53 -26.74
N VAL A 660 13.79 -3.87 -26.83
CA VAL A 660 14.41 -4.87 -25.97
C VAL A 660 15.27 -4.13 -24.95
N MET A 661 15.02 -4.37 -23.67
CA MET A 661 15.69 -3.71 -22.56
C MET A 661 16.50 -4.72 -21.75
N ARG A 662 17.71 -4.37 -21.33
CA ARG A 662 18.43 -5.07 -20.27
C ARG A 662 18.04 -4.49 -18.92
N VAL A 663 17.56 -5.34 -18.03
CA VAL A 663 17.20 -4.95 -16.66
C VAL A 663 18.45 -4.59 -15.87
N GLU A 664 18.47 -3.42 -15.24
CA GLU A 664 19.55 -2.94 -14.39
C GLU A 664 19.13 -2.85 -12.91
N ARG A 665 17.86 -2.55 -12.62
CA ARG A 665 17.33 -2.48 -11.25
C ARG A 665 15.93 -3.07 -11.18
N VAL A 666 15.65 -3.86 -10.15
CA VAL A 666 14.36 -4.57 -9.95
C VAL A 666 13.80 -4.31 -8.55
N GLY A 667 12.48 -4.50 -8.39
CA GLY A 667 11.80 -4.37 -7.09
C GLY A 667 12.05 -3.02 -6.41
N GLU A 668 12.44 -3.07 -5.14
CA GLU A 668 12.74 -1.88 -4.31
C GLU A 668 13.94 -1.05 -4.81
N ALA A 669 14.79 -1.60 -5.69
CA ALA A 669 15.91 -0.86 -6.26
C ALA A 669 15.50 0.06 -7.44
N THR A 670 14.25 -0.05 -7.92
CA THR A 670 13.75 0.79 -9.02
C THR A 670 13.53 2.25 -8.60
N ARG A 671 13.57 3.16 -9.56
CA ARG A 671 13.34 4.59 -9.37
C ARG A 671 11.91 4.88 -8.93
N VAL A 672 10.94 4.15 -9.47
CA VAL A 672 9.52 4.22 -9.04
C VAL A 672 9.39 3.84 -7.57
N ALA A 673 9.99 2.73 -7.14
CA ALA A 673 9.96 2.33 -5.73
C ALA A 673 10.66 3.39 -4.83
N ALA A 674 11.77 3.98 -5.30
CA ALA A 674 12.43 5.07 -4.58
C ALA A 674 11.53 6.30 -4.40
N ILE A 675 10.81 6.71 -5.44
CA ILE A 675 9.85 7.83 -5.39
C ILE A 675 8.71 7.49 -4.43
N GLN A 676 8.15 6.28 -4.50
CA GLN A 676 7.09 5.83 -3.58
C GLN A 676 7.54 5.93 -2.12
N ARG A 677 8.74 5.44 -1.78
CA ARG A 677 9.28 5.54 -0.41
C ARG A 677 9.43 6.98 0.08
N LEU A 678 9.87 7.87 -0.81
CA LEU A 678 9.99 9.30 -0.48
C LEU A 678 8.61 9.94 -0.25
N MET A 679 7.61 9.60 -1.07
CA MET A 679 6.22 10.04 -0.87
C MET A 679 5.62 9.53 0.44
N GLU A 680 5.88 8.26 0.76
CA GLU A 680 5.38 7.63 1.98
C GLU A 680 6.03 8.22 3.23
N ARG A 681 7.34 8.49 3.18
CA ARG A 681 8.06 9.18 4.25
C ARG A 681 7.41 10.51 4.56
N ALA A 682 7.10 11.30 3.53
CA ALA A 682 6.46 12.59 3.67
C ALA A 682 5.06 12.48 4.28
N ALA A 683 4.30 11.45 3.92
CA ALA A 683 2.96 11.23 4.43
C ALA A 683 2.95 10.74 5.89
N ALA A 684 3.98 10.02 6.32
CA ALA A 684 4.09 9.47 7.67
C ALA A 684 4.62 10.47 8.70
N GLU A 685 5.46 11.42 8.30
CA GLU A 685 6.01 12.43 9.21
C GLU A 685 4.89 13.37 9.71
N LYS A 686 4.77 13.54 11.03
CA LYS A 686 3.86 14.51 11.65
C LYS A 686 4.54 15.89 11.69
N PRO A 687 4.05 16.89 10.94
CA PRO A 687 4.61 18.23 11.02
C PRO A 687 4.24 18.91 12.35
N ARG A 688 5.09 19.84 12.81
CA ARG A 688 4.91 20.58 14.07
C ARG A 688 3.54 21.22 14.21
N LEU A 689 2.96 21.71 13.10
CA LEU A 689 1.63 22.33 13.10
C LEU A 689 0.51 21.33 13.47
N VAL A 690 0.63 20.06 13.07
CA VAL A 690 -0.30 18.99 13.44
C VAL A 690 -0.15 18.65 14.92
N GLU A 691 1.09 18.50 15.41
CA GLU A 691 1.35 18.22 16.82
C GLU A 691 0.84 19.34 17.75
N MET A 692 0.99 20.60 17.32
CA MET A 692 0.45 21.74 18.04
C MET A 692 -1.09 21.73 18.05
N ALA A 693 -1.73 21.44 16.91
CA ALA A 693 -3.18 21.34 16.81
C ALA A 693 -3.73 20.24 17.74
N ASP A 694 -3.13 19.06 17.74
CA ASP A 694 -3.53 17.95 18.61
C ASP A 694 -3.39 18.28 20.11
N ARG A 695 -2.29 18.96 20.48
CA ARG A 695 -2.06 19.40 21.87
C ARG A 695 -3.10 20.42 22.33
N VAL A 696 -3.48 21.35 21.45
CA VAL A 696 -4.52 22.34 21.72
C VAL A 696 -5.89 21.66 21.84
N ALA A 697 -6.20 20.71 20.94
CA ALA A 697 -7.45 19.95 20.98
C ALA A 697 -7.63 19.20 22.31
N GLY A 698 -6.59 18.53 22.82
CA GLY A 698 -6.67 17.83 24.12
C GLY A 698 -7.00 18.76 25.30
N ARG A 699 -6.34 19.91 25.39
CA ARG A 699 -6.63 20.92 26.44
C ARG A 699 -8.03 21.51 26.30
N PHE A 700 -8.45 21.73 25.06
CA PHE A 700 -9.79 22.22 24.74
C PHE A 700 -10.89 21.23 25.18
N ILE A 701 -10.70 19.92 24.97
CA ILE A 701 -11.66 18.90 25.42
C ILE A 701 -11.78 18.89 26.95
N ILE A 702 -10.66 19.01 27.68
CA ILE A 702 -10.70 19.11 29.15
C ILE A 702 -11.50 20.34 29.59
N ALA A 703 -11.23 21.50 28.99
CA ALA A 703 -11.99 22.72 29.27
C ALA A 703 -13.48 22.55 28.96
N LEU A 704 -13.82 21.90 27.85
CA LEU A 704 -15.20 21.60 27.47
C LEU A 704 -15.90 20.72 28.50
N LEU A 705 -15.26 19.65 28.99
CA LEU A 705 -15.83 18.77 30.00
C LEU A 705 -16.14 19.52 31.30
N VAL A 706 -15.21 20.38 31.73
CA VAL A 706 -15.41 21.25 32.90
C VAL A 706 -16.59 22.20 32.68
N LEU A 707 -16.65 22.86 31.51
CA LEU A 707 -17.76 23.75 31.16
C LEU A 707 -19.09 23.01 31.07
N ALA A 708 -19.13 21.79 30.53
CA ALA A 708 -20.34 20.97 30.44
C ALA A 708 -20.87 20.64 31.84
N VAL A 709 -20.00 20.18 32.76
CA VAL A 709 -20.37 19.91 34.15
C VAL A 709 -20.84 21.19 34.86
N ALA A 710 -20.09 22.29 34.73
CA ALA A 710 -20.48 23.57 35.32
C ALA A 710 -21.85 24.06 34.81
N THR A 711 -22.10 23.89 33.51
CA THR A 711 -23.38 24.24 32.88
C THR A 711 -24.51 23.36 33.37
N ALA A 712 -24.29 22.04 33.47
CA ALA A 712 -25.26 21.09 34.00
C ALA A 712 -25.65 21.45 35.44
N LEU A 713 -24.66 21.77 36.28
CA LEU A 713 -24.88 22.22 37.65
C LEU A 713 -25.63 23.56 37.70
N ALA A 714 -25.27 24.54 36.87
CA ALA A 714 -25.99 25.83 36.83
C ALA A 714 -27.47 25.64 36.43
N TRP A 715 -27.73 24.88 35.37
CA TRP A 715 -29.10 24.59 34.93
C TRP A 715 -29.86 23.72 35.92
N TRP A 716 -29.20 22.82 36.67
CA TRP A 716 -29.87 22.08 37.74
C TRP A 716 -30.53 23.01 38.78
N TRP A 717 -29.91 24.16 39.05
CA TRP A 717 -30.43 25.14 40.01
C TRP A 717 -31.43 26.12 39.39
N ILE A 718 -31.32 26.38 38.08
CA ILE A 718 -32.23 27.29 37.36
C ILE A 718 -33.51 26.55 36.94
N ASP A 719 -33.36 25.45 36.22
CA ASP A 719 -34.42 24.59 35.70
C ASP A 719 -33.85 23.17 35.46
N ALA A 720 -34.06 22.28 36.43
CA ALA A 720 -33.53 20.91 36.40
C ALA A 720 -34.01 20.09 35.20
N SER A 721 -35.15 20.41 34.60
CA SER A 721 -35.65 19.73 33.40
C SER A 721 -34.74 19.95 32.19
N ARG A 722 -34.03 21.09 32.13
CA ARG A 722 -33.16 21.45 31.01
C ARG A 722 -31.71 21.01 31.18
N ALA A 723 -31.30 20.72 32.41
CA ALA A 723 -29.90 20.43 32.74
C ALA A 723 -29.30 19.32 31.87
N LEU A 724 -30.04 18.24 31.63
CA LEU A 724 -29.56 17.08 30.89
C LEU A 724 -29.35 17.38 29.40
N TRP A 725 -30.36 17.91 28.70
CA TRP A 725 -30.23 18.13 27.26
C TRP A 725 -29.26 19.29 26.96
N VAL A 726 -29.15 20.28 27.83
CA VAL A 726 -28.14 21.35 27.73
C VAL A 726 -26.73 20.78 27.95
N PHE A 727 -26.53 19.92 28.95
CA PHE A 727 -25.27 19.21 29.17
C PHE A 727 -24.83 18.44 27.92
N VAL A 728 -25.75 17.65 27.35
CA VAL A 728 -25.50 16.89 26.12
C VAL A 728 -25.21 17.84 24.95
N ALA A 729 -25.96 18.93 24.80
CA ALA A 729 -25.71 19.91 23.74
C ALA A 729 -24.32 20.55 23.86
N VAL A 730 -23.84 20.89 25.06
CA VAL A 730 -22.48 21.43 25.27
C VAL A 730 -21.40 20.39 24.94
N LEU A 731 -21.56 19.14 25.40
CA LEU A 731 -20.61 18.06 25.08
C LEU A 731 -20.50 17.80 23.57
N VAL A 732 -21.61 17.97 22.85
CA VAL A 732 -21.72 17.64 21.44
C VAL A 732 -21.34 18.81 20.55
N VAL A 733 -21.72 20.05 20.87
CA VAL A 733 -21.59 21.19 19.95
C VAL A 733 -20.13 21.43 19.54
N SER A 734 -19.17 21.03 20.38
CA SER A 734 -17.77 21.36 20.20
C SER A 734 -16.86 20.15 19.99
N CYS A 735 -17.20 19.24 19.06
CA CYS A 735 -16.17 18.28 18.64
C CYS A 735 -15.00 19.02 17.98
N PRO A 736 -13.75 18.89 18.49
CA PRO A 736 -12.56 19.44 17.83
C PRO A 736 -12.17 18.64 16.57
N CYS A 737 -13.09 17.88 15.99
CA CYS A 737 -12.95 17.10 14.77
C CYS A 737 -12.39 17.99 13.63
N ALA A 738 -13.03 19.15 13.39
CA ALA A 738 -12.60 20.11 12.38
C ALA A 738 -11.19 20.67 12.66
N LEU A 739 -10.85 20.92 13.93
CA LEU A 739 -9.55 21.43 14.34
C LEU A 739 -8.42 20.40 14.11
N SER A 740 -8.68 19.14 14.46
CA SER A 740 -7.71 18.04 14.39
C SER A 740 -7.52 17.52 12.94
N LEU A 741 -8.55 17.65 12.10
CA LEU A 741 -8.52 17.20 10.70
C LEU A 741 -8.01 18.27 9.72
N ALA A 742 -8.15 19.56 10.07
CA ALA A 742 -7.87 20.70 9.19
C ALA A 742 -6.48 20.63 8.53
N THR A 743 -5.45 20.41 9.34
CA THR A 743 -4.06 20.43 8.91
C THR A 743 -3.67 19.14 8.18
N PRO A 744 -3.92 17.93 8.72
CA PRO A 744 -3.56 16.68 8.03
C PRO A 744 -4.23 16.54 6.66
N ALA A 745 -5.52 16.87 6.53
CA ALA A 745 -6.23 16.75 5.26
C ALA A 745 -5.66 17.70 4.19
N ALA A 746 -5.39 18.96 4.55
CA ALA A 746 -4.79 19.92 3.62
C ALA A 746 -3.39 19.50 3.17
N LEU A 747 -2.57 18.99 4.09
CA LEU A 747 -1.22 18.53 3.77
C LEU A 747 -1.22 17.28 2.89
N THR A 748 -2.05 16.27 3.18
CA THR A 748 -2.17 15.08 2.32
C THR A 748 -2.58 15.45 0.89
N VAL A 749 -3.57 16.33 0.75
CA VAL A 749 -3.99 16.81 -0.58
C VAL A 749 -2.89 17.60 -1.26
N ALA A 750 -2.18 18.47 -0.53
CA ALA A 750 -1.08 19.26 -1.07
C ALA A 750 0.09 18.39 -1.54
N THR A 751 0.49 17.38 -0.77
CA THR A 751 1.57 16.44 -1.14
C THR A 751 1.26 15.72 -2.45
N GLY A 752 0.04 15.20 -2.60
CA GLY A 752 -0.39 14.58 -3.86
C GLY A 752 -0.43 15.57 -5.04
N ALA A 753 -0.92 16.79 -4.80
CA ALA A 753 -1.00 17.83 -5.83
C ALA A 753 0.37 18.42 -6.24
N LEU A 754 1.34 18.43 -5.33
CA LEU A 754 2.75 18.81 -5.59
C LEU A 754 3.45 17.70 -6.39
N ALA A 755 3.28 16.43 -5.99
CA ALA A 755 3.87 15.29 -6.70
C ALA A 755 3.37 15.22 -8.15
N ALA A 756 2.08 15.46 -8.39
CA ALA A 756 1.49 15.52 -9.74
C ALA A 756 2.03 16.68 -10.61
N ARG A 757 2.76 17.64 -10.03
CA ARG A 757 3.44 18.75 -10.73
C ARG A 757 4.96 18.60 -10.75
N GLY A 758 5.47 17.39 -10.46
CA GLY A 758 6.91 17.13 -10.43
C GLY A 758 7.63 17.64 -9.17
N VAL A 759 6.91 18.10 -8.14
CA VAL A 759 7.51 18.53 -6.86
C VAL A 759 7.23 17.48 -5.80
N LEU A 760 8.18 16.59 -5.59
CA LEU A 760 8.06 15.54 -4.59
C LEU A 760 8.47 16.05 -3.21
N VAL A 761 7.50 16.22 -2.31
CA VAL A 761 7.79 16.47 -0.90
C VAL A 761 8.19 15.16 -0.23
N THR A 762 9.31 15.14 0.49
CA THR A 762 9.82 13.96 1.20
C THR A 762 9.67 14.08 2.72
N ARG A 763 9.50 15.31 3.23
CA ARG A 763 9.34 15.63 4.65
C ARG A 763 8.13 16.51 4.93
N GLY A 764 7.42 16.21 6.01
CA GLY A 764 6.14 16.84 6.34
C GLY A 764 6.23 18.36 6.60
N HIS A 765 7.37 18.83 7.13
CA HIS A 765 7.61 20.26 7.39
C HIS A 765 8.00 21.06 6.14
N ALA A 766 8.40 20.39 5.04
CA ALA A 766 8.93 21.04 3.85
C ALA A 766 7.90 21.97 3.19
N ILE A 767 6.60 21.61 3.20
CA ILE A 767 5.53 22.46 2.65
C ILE A 767 5.45 23.79 3.41
N GLU A 768 5.57 23.75 4.74
CA GLU A 768 5.52 24.95 5.57
C GLU A 768 6.75 25.81 5.38
N ALA A 769 7.94 25.20 5.41
CA ALA A 769 9.19 25.90 5.23
C ALA A 769 9.32 26.48 3.80
N LEU A 770 8.86 25.75 2.77
CA LEU A 770 8.83 26.23 1.39
C LEU A 770 7.87 27.41 1.24
N ALA A 771 6.71 27.35 1.89
CA ALA A 771 5.76 28.47 1.88
C ALA A 771 6.32 29.75 2.53
N ARG A 772 7.23 29.59 3.50
CA ARG A 772 7.92 30.66 4.23
C ARG A 772 9.24 31.09 3.58
N ALA A 773 9.74 30.38 2.57
CA ALA A 773 11.01 30.69 1.95
C ALA A 773 11.03 32.12 1.41
N ASP A 774 12.08 32.85 1.77
CA ASP A 774 12.34 34.25 1.38
C ASP A 774 13.45 34.32 0.33
N ARG A 775 14.36 33.33 0.35
CA ARG A 775 15.50 33.22 -0.56
C ARG A 775 15.65 31.82 -1.13
N PHE A 776 15.95 31.76 -2.42
CA PHE A 776 16.41 30.56 -3.10
C PHE A 776 17.90 30.68 -3.42
N ILE A 777 18.68 29.71 -2.98
CA ILE A 777 20.09 29.56 -3.31
C ILE A 777 20.20 28.39 -4.26
N PHE A 778 20.82 28.60 -5.42
CA PHE A 778 21.03 27.56 -6.41
C PHE A 778 22.51 27.18 -6.46
N ASP A 779 22.78 25.89 -6.48
CA ASP A 779 24.03 25.43 -7.06
C ASP A 779 24.03 25.69 -8.58
N LYS A 780 25.22 25.89 -9.16
CA LYS A 780 25.35 26.17 -10.59
C LYS A 780 25.30 24.88 -11.40
N THR A 781 26.22 23.96 -11.12
CA THR A 781 26.58 22.85 -12.00
C THR A 781 25.55 21.74 -11.83
N GLY A 782 24.96 21.29 -12.93
CA GLY A 782 23.92 20.24 -12.94
C GLY A 782 22.56 20.65 -12.36
N THR A 783 22.49 21.77 -11.65
CA THR A 783 21.25 22.41 -11.17
C THR A 783 20.74 23.47 -12.14
N LEU A 784 21.40 24.63 -12.29
CA LEU A 784 21.01 25.66 -13.26
C LEU A 784 21.50 25.35 -14.68
N THR A 785 22.58 24.58 -14.77
CA THR A 785 23.14 24.10 -16.02
C THR A 785 22.80 22.63 -16.26
N LEU A 786 23.09 22.13 -17.47
CA LEU A 786 22.82 20.74 -17.85
C LEU A 786 23.79 19.74 -17.22
N GLY A 787 24.90 20.20 -16.63
CA GLY A 787 25.94 19.33 -16.04
C GLY A 787 26.73 18.56 -17.11
N ARG A 788 26.65 18.98 -18.37
CA ARG A 788 27.34 18.36 -19.50
C ARG A 788 28.04 19.43 -20.34
N MET A 789 29.30 19.21 -20.62
CA MET A 789 30.06 20.09 -21.51
C MET A 789 29.48 19.98 -22.92
N THR A 790 29.18 21.12 -23.53
CA THR A 790 28.78 21.22 -24.93
C THR A 790 29.77 22.08 -25.69
N LEU A 791 30.11 21.66 -26.90
CA LEU A 791 30.91 22.47 -27.80
C LEU A 791 30.06 23.65 -28.28
N VAL A 792 30.41 24.85 -27.82
CA VAL A 792 29.68 26.08 -28.18
C VAL A 792 30.21 26.62 -29.50
N GLU A 793 31.53 26.55 -29.68
CA GLU A 793 32.20 27.22 -30.80
C GLU A 793 33.55 26.59 -31.11
N VAL A 794 33.85 26.45 -32.40
CA VAL A 794 35.18 26.12 -32.92
C VAL A 794 35.77 27.40 -33.50
N MET A 795 36.91 27.82 -32.96
CA MET A 795 37.67 28.99 -33.40
C MET A 795 38.90 28.50 -34.18
N PRO A 796 38.79 28.27 -35.50
CA PRO A 796 39.91 27.86 -36.34
C PRO A 796 40.96 28.95 -36.45
N VAL A 797 42.24 28.56 -36.47
CA VAL A 797 43.39 29.46 -36.70
C VAL A 797 44.06 29.15 -38.02
N ARG A 798 44.28 27.87 -38.33
CA ARG A 798 44.96 27.41 -39.55
C ARG A 798 44.16 26.35 -40.31
N ASP A 799 43.68 25.34 -39.61
CA ASP A 799 42.80 24.32 -40.18
C ASP A 799 41.36 24.85 -40.32
N ASP A 800 40.58 24.25 -41.22
CA ASP A 800 39.14 24.47 -41.23
C ASP A 800 38.46 23.86 -39.98
N ALA A 801 37.29 24.37 -39.62
CA ALA A 801 36.60 23.96 -38.39
C ALA A 801 36.24 22.46 -38.38
N ALA A 802 35.93 21.87 -39.54
CA ALA A 802 35.55 20.46 -39.66
C ALA A 802 36.76 19.54 -39.45
N ARG A 803 37.88 19.84 -40.09
CA ARG A 803 39.16 19.13 -39.96
C ARG A 803 39.70 19.25 -38.55
N ALA A 804 39.69 20.45 -37.96
CA ALA A 804 40.12 20.65 -36.58
C ALA A 804 39.28 19.83 -35.59
N LEU A 805 37.96 19.80 -35.78
CA LEU A 805 37.04 19.03 -34.95
C LEU A 805 37.22 17.51 -35.12
N ALA A 806 37.45 17.04 -36.35
CA ALA A 806 37.74 15.64 -36.63
C ALA A 806 39.06 15.18 -35.98
N LEU A 807 40.11 16.03 -36.03
CA LEU A 807 41.39 15.78 -35.36
C LEU A 807 41.23 15.76 -33.84
N ALA A 808 40.49 16.71 -33.27
CA ALA A 808 40.22 16.75 -31.83
C ALA A 808 39.43 15.52 -31.35
N ALA A 809 38.38 15.12 -32.07
CA ALA A 809 37.61 13.92 -31.76
C ALA A 809 38.43 12.63 -31.94
N ALA A 810 39.39 12.59 -32.88
CA ALA A 810 40.28 11.46 -33.06
C ALA A 810 41.31 11.33 -31.93
N LEU A 811 41.88 12.45 -31.47
CA LEU A 811 42.82 12.47 -30.33
C LEU A 811 42.15 12.10 -29.00
N GLU A 812 40.86 12.37 -28.86
CA GLU A 812 40.08 12.00 -27.67
C GLU A 812 39.36 10.65 -27.80
N ARG A 813 39.67 9.87 -28.85
CA ARG A 813 39.03 8.57 -29.07
C ARG A 813 39.37 7.60 -27.94
N GLY A 814 38.35 7.15 -27.21
CA GLY A 814 38.50 6.25 -26.05
C GLY A 814 38.67 6.97 -24.70
N SER A 815 38.62 8.30 -24.67
CA SER A 815 38.60 9.10 -23.45
C SER A 815 37.17 9.23 -22.91
N GLU A 816 36.97 8.89 -21.63
CA GLU A 816 35.68 9.06 -20.95
C GLU A 816 35.47 10.49 -20.42
N HIS A 817 36.43 11.40 -20.68
CA HIS A 817 36.38 12.76 -20.14
C HIS A 817 35.17 13.56 -20.71
N PRO A 818 34.49 14.41 -19.91
CA PRO A 818 33.34 15.20 -20.39
C PRO A 818 33.64 16.05 -21.64
N ILE A 819 34.87 16.55 -21.75
CA ILE A 819 35.38 17.28 -22.91
C ILE A 819 35.45 16.40 -24.17
N ALA A 820 35.96 15.17 -24.04
CA ALA A 820 36.04 14.20 -25.14
C ALA A 820 34.66 13.93 -25.73
N ARG A 821 33.67 13.71 -24.86
CA ARG A 821 32.27 13.51 -25.26
C ARG A 821 31.69 14.71 -25.98
N ALA A 822 31.98 15.93 -25.51
CA ALA A 822 31.51 17.16 -26.13
C ALA A 822 32.08 17.35 -27.56
N LEU A 823 33.37 17.05 -27.75
CA LEU A 823 34.03 17.12 -29.06
C LEU A 823 33.55 16.02 -30.00
N ALA A 824 33.37 14.79 -29.50
CA ALA A 824 32.85 13.67 -30.28
C ALA A 824 31.40 13.92 -30.74
N ALA A 825 30.55 14.46 -29.85
CA ALA A 825 29.19 14.86 -30.19
C ALA A 825 29.19 15.98 -31.26
N GLY A 826 30.02 17.02 -31.07
CA GLY A 826 30.16 18.08 -32.07
C GLY A 826 30.63 17.55 -33.43
N ALA A 827 31.56 16.60 -33.46
CA ALA A 827 32.03 15.98 -34.69
C ALA A 827 30.95 15.16 -35.40
N ALA A 828 30.10 14.46 -34.63
CA ALA A 828 28.96 13.71 -35.14
C ALA A 828 27.87 14.62 -35.71
N ASP A 829 27.50 15.69 -34.99
CA ASP A 829 26.52 16.70 -35.44
C ASP A 829 26.96 17.40 -36.73
N ALA A 830 28.27 17.61 -36.90
CA ALA A 830 28.86 18.18 -38.12
C ALA A 830 29.03 17.17 -39.27
N GLY A 831 28.67 15.89 -39.09
CA GLY A 831 28.79 14.84 -40.12
C GLY A 831 30.25 14.51 -40.50
N THR A 832 31.19 14.78 -39.60
CA THR A 832 32.63 14.66 -39.88
C THR A 832 33.14 13.24 -39.65
N SER A 833 33.90 12.69 -40.60
CA SER A 833 34.51 11.37 -40.45
C SER A 833 35.58 11.38 -39.35
N THR A 834 35.35 10.59 -38.30
CA THR A 834 36.33 10.36 -37.23
C THR A 834 37.28 9.21 -37.57
N ALA A 835 37.40 8.75 -38.81
CA ALA A 835 38.26 7.62 -39.19
C ALA A 835 39.75 8.00 -39.36
N ILE A 836 40.27 8.87 -38.49
CA ILE A 836 41.68 9.27 -38.49
C ILE A 836 42.48 8.30 -37.61
N GLY A 837 43.57 7.74 -38.12
CA GLY A 837 44.49 6.90 -37.33
C GLY A 837 45.36 7.76 -36.42
N VAL A 838 45.41 7.43 -35.13
CA VAL A 838 46.26 8.10 -34.14
C VAL A 838 47.20 7.06 -33.53
N ASP A 839 48.51 7.26 -33.71
CA ASP A 839 49.54 6.40 -33.14
C ASP A 839 50.07 6.98 -31.82
N GLY A 840 50.33 6.11 -30.85
CA GLY A 840 51.02 6.49 -29.61
C GLY A 840 50.25 7.46 -28.71
N LEU A 841 48.91 7.36 -28.68
CA LEU A 841 48.06 8.24 -27.86
C LEU A 841 48.45 8.21 -26.37
N ARG A 842 48.65 9.38 -25.76
CA ARG A 842 49.03 9.57 -24.36
C ARG A 842 48.22 10.70 -23.72
N ALA A 843 47.61 10.43 -22.57
CA ALA A 843 46.95 11.44 -21.76
C ALA A 843 47.87 11.94 -20.64
N THR A 844 47.93 13.26 -20.44
CA THR A 844 48.60 13.91 -19.31
C THR A 844 47.54 14.48 -18.38
N THR A 845 47.42 13.90 -17.18
CA THR A 845 46.39 14.28 -16.20
C THR A 845 46.43 15.78 -15.90
N GLY A 846 45.26 16.43 -15.99
CA GLY A 846 45.12 17.86 -15.74
C GLY A 846 45.58 18.78 -16.86
N ALA A 847 46.19 18.26 -17.93
CA ALA A 847 46.73 19.04 -19.04
C ALA A 847 46.04 18.78 -20.39
N GLY A 848 46.04 17.53 -20.90
CA GLY A 848 45.50 17.20 -22.22
C GLY A 848 45.97 15.85 -22.78
N VAL A 849 45.68 15.60 -24.06
CA VAL A 849 46.06 14.41 -24.82
C VAL A 849 47.04 14.73 -25.95
N GLU A 850 47.96 13.81 -26.20
CA GLU A 850 49.03 13.86 -27.21
C GLU A 850 48.93 12.62 -28.10
N GLY A 851 49.15 12.76 -29.40
CA GLY A 851 49.18 11.63 -30.33
C GLY A 851 49.82 11.99 -31.67
N ALA A 852 50.28 10.97 -32.41
CA ALA A 852 50.83 11.14 -33.75
C ALA A 852 49.77 10.87 -34.82
N ILE A 853 49.56 11.82 -35.73
CA ILE A 853 48.64 11.71 -36.87
C ILE A 853 49.44 12.03 -38.13
N GLU A 854 49.46 11.11 -39.11
CA GLU A 854 50.25 11.23 -40.34
C GLU A 854 51.76 11.51 -40.06
N GLY A 855 52.29 10.91 -38.98
CA GLY A 855 53.69 11.10 -38.56
C GLY A 855 54.00 12.44 -37.89
N ARG A 856 52.99 13.30 -37.64
CA ARG A 856 53.14 14.58 -36.92
C ARG A 856 52.59 14.47 -35.50
N ILE A 857 53.24 15.13 -34.54
CA ILE A 857 52.78 15.19 -33.15
C ILE A 857 51.72 16.29 -33.01
N TRP A 858 50.59 15.92 -32.42
CA TRP A 858 49.49 16.82 -32.08
C TRP A 858 49.22 16.80 -30.58
N ARG A 859 48.81 17.95 -30.05
CA ARG A 859 48.33 18.08 -28.67
C ARG A 859 46.99 18.78 -28.63
N LEU A 860 46.08 18.21 -27.85
CA LEU A 860 44.77 18.77 -27.53
C LEU A 860 44.65 18.89 -26.01
N GLY A 861 44.37 20.09 -25.49
CA GLY A 861 44.25 20.28 -24.04
C GLY A 861 44.21 21.75 -23.64
N ARG A 862 44.64 22.07 -22.41
CA ARG A 862 44.81 23.45 -21.98
C ARG A 862 45.71 24.22 -22.96
N PRO A 863 45.48 25.52 -23.19
CA PRO A 863 46.35 26.32 -24.06
C PRO A 863 47.84 26.16 -23.71
N GLU A 864 48.21 26.17 -22.43
CA GLU A 864 49.61 25.97 -22.01
C GLU A 864 50.21 24.63 -22.49
N PHE A 865 49.41 23.56 -22.53
CA PHE A 865 49.86 22.21 -22.92
C PHE A 865 50.12 22.10 -24.42
N ALA A 866 49.22 22.67 -25.25
CA ALA A 866 49.39 22.71 -26.69
C ALA A 866 50.49 23.71 -27.12
N ALA A 867 50.59 24.87 -26.44
CA ALA A 867 51.63 25.87 -26.69
C ALA A 867 53.04 25.30 -26.51
N ALA A 868 53.23 24.30 -25.63
CA ALA A 868 54.53 23.69 -25.38
C ALA A 868 55.14 22.99 -26.62
N LEU A 869 54.40 22.75 -27.70
CA LEU A 869 54.94 22.23 -28.97
C LEU A 869 55.66 23.28 -29.82
N HIS A 870 55.30 24.57 -29.69
CA HIS A 870 55.71 25.61 -30.65
C HIS A 870 56.01 26.97 -30.01
N ALA A 871 55.77 27.14 -28.70
CA ALA A 871 56.03 28.34 -27.90
C ALA A 871 55.44 29.65 -28.46
N MET A 872 54.33 29.59 -29.19
CA MET A 872 53.65 30.79 -29.70
C MET A 872 52.59 31.28 -28.70
N PRO A 873 52.42 32.60 -28.51
CA PRO A 873 51.38 33.15 -27.65
C PRO A 873 49.98 32.83 -28.20
N VAL A 874 48.98 32.78 -27.31
CA VAL A 874 47.56 32.65 -27.70
C VAL A 874 47.16 33.89 -28.52
N PRO A 875 46.45 33.74 -29.66
CA PRO A 875 46.01 34.87 -30.47
C PRO A 875 45.17 35.88 -29.67
N PRO A 876 45.34 37.20 -29.88
CA PRO A 876 44.61 38.25 -29.14
C PRO A 876 43.09 38.08 -29.22
N GLU A 877 42.59 37.61 -30.35
CA GLU A 877 41.17 37.36 -30.64
C GLU A 877 40.56 36.27 -29.75
N VAL A 878 41.36 35.31 -29.29
CA VAL A 878 40.93 34.20 -28.41
C VAL A 878 41.20 34.53 -26.94
N GLN A 879 42.09 35.47 -26.67
CA GLN A 879 42.56 35.81 -25.33
C GLN A 879 41.45 36.37 -24.42
N SER A 880 40.49 37.12 -24.99
CA SER A 880 39.29 37.58 -24.28
C SER A 880 38.35 36.43 -23.89
N THR A 881 38.32 35.37 -24.70
CA THR A 881 37.44 34.22 -24.53
C THR A 881 37.97 33.24 -23.49
N VAL A 882 39.29 33.08 -23.40
CA VAL A 882 39.97 32.29 -22.36
C VAL A 882 39.72 32.87 -20.95
N GLY A 883 39.46 34.18 -20.84
CA GLY A 883 39.12 34.85 -19.58
C GLY A 883 37.62 34.94 -19.25
N ALA A 884 36.74 34.50 -20.15
CA ALA A 884 35.29 34.72 -20.05
C ALA A 884 34.54 33.71 -19.14
N GLY A 885 35.26 32.74 -18.54
CA GLY A 885 34.69 31.74 -17.64
C GLY A 885 34.24 30.43 -18.30
N ASP A 886 34.26 30.35 -19.63
CA ASP A 886 34.08 29.11 -20.39
C ASP A 886 35.37 28.26 -20.41
N THR A 887 35.23 26.95 -20.59
CA THR A 887 36.38 26.06 -20.75
C THR A 887 36.90 26.18 -22.18
N VAL A 888 38.13 26.67 -22.35
CA VAL A 888 38.78 26.73 -23.65
C VAL A 888 39.91 25.71 -23.72
N ILE A 889 39.85 24.83 -24.71
CA ILE A 889 40.94 23.90 -25.05
C ILE A 889 41.46 24.18 -26.44
N ALA A 890 42.74 23.90 -26.66
CA ALA A 890 43.44 24.24 -27.88
C ALA A 890 43.99 22.97 -28.54
N LEU A 891 43.94 22.95 -29.87
CA LEU A 891 44.62 21.98 -30.73
C LEU A 891 45.87 22.66 -31.32
N GLY A 892 47.03 22.04 -31.12
CA GLY A 892 48.30 22.53 -31.62
C GLY A 892 49.16 21.42 -32.21
N SER A 893 50.05 21.81 -33.13
CA SER A 893 51.13 20.98 -33.67
C SER A 893 52.45 21.76 -33.65
N ALA A 894 53.55 21.17 -34.12
CA ALA A 894 54.83 21.87 -34.26
C ALA A 894 54.75 23.11 -35.17
N ASP A 895 53.77 23.18 -36.07
CA ASP A 895 53.56 24.28 -37.01
C ASP A 895 52.84 25.49 -36.38
N GLY A 896 52.32 25.34 -35.15
CA GLY A 896 51.59 26.37 -34.41
C GLY A 896 50.16 25.95 -34.01
N TRP A 897 49.37 26.94 -33.57
CA TRP A 897 47.95 26.78 -33.23
C TRP A 897 47.12 26.38 -34.45
N GLN A 898 46.20 25.44 -34.26
CA GLN A 898 45.33 24.93 -35.32
C GLN A 898 43.90 25.37 -35.12
N ALA A 899 43.36 25.19 -33.91
CA ALA A 899 42.06 25.69 -33.50
C ALA A 899 41.94 25.77 -31.97
N PHE A 900 40.98 26.56 -31.52
CA PHE A 900 40.51 26.58 -30.13
C PHE A 900 39.06 26.14 -30.08
N PHE A 901 38.68 25.42 -29.02
CA PHE A 901 37.34 24.92 -28.82
C PHE A 901 36.80 25.54 -27.54
N ARG A 902 35.70 26.28 -27.67
CA ARG A 902 34.98 26.85 -26.53
C ARG A 902 33.91 25.86 -26.08
N LEU A 903 34.07 25.41 -24.86
CA LEU A 903 33.16 24.48 -24.20
C LEU A 903 32.51 25.22 -23.04
N SER A 904 31.20 25.07 -22.96
CA SER A 904 30.44 25.60 -21.84
C SER A 904 29.47 24.54 -21.34
N ASP A 905 29.13 24.65 -20.06
CA ASP A 905 28.03 23.92 -19.47
C ASP A 905 26.75 24.74 -19.67
N GLY A 906 26.01 24.39 -20.74
CA GLY A 906 24.86 25.16 -21.17
C GLY A 906 23.80 25.32 -20.09
N LEU A 907 23.19 26.51 -20.02
CA LEU A 907 22.05 26.77 -19.14
C LEU A 907 20.86 25.91 -19.53
N ARG A 908 20.09 25.49 -18.51
CA ARG A 908 18.79 24.87 -18.76
C ARG A 908 17.85 25.88 -19.45
N PRO A 909 17.16 25.50 -20.54
CA PRO A 909 16.29 26.40 -21.29
C PRO A 909 15.25 27.12 -20.41
N GLU A 910 14.78 26.45 -19.37
CA GLU A 910 13.76 26.93 -18.44
C GLU A 910 14.31 27.79 -17.29
N ALA A 911 15.62 27.84 -17.05
CA ALA A 911 16.22 28.49 -15.89
C ALA A 911 15.88 29.99 -15.81
N ALA A 912 15.90 30.69 -16.96
CA ALA A 912 15.58 32.11 -17.02
C ALA A 912 14.10 32.39 -16.67
N ALA A 913 13.19 31.55 -17.16
CA ALA A 913 11.76 31.67 -16.85
C ALA A 913 11.49 31.39 -15.36
N MET A 914 12.17 30.40 -14.79
CA MET A 914 12.10 30.08 -13.35
C MET A 914 12.58 31.27 -12.50
N ALA A 915 13.76 31.84 -12.81
CA ALA A 915 14.33 32.96 -12.07
C ALA A 915 13.41 34.19 -12.10
N ALA A 916 12.85 34.51 -13.28
CA ALA A 916 11.90 35.60 -13.45
C ALA A 916 10.62 35.40 -12.60
N ASN A 917 10.07 34.18 -12.60
CA ASN A 917 8.85 33.85 -11.85
C ASN A 917 9.06 33.90 -10.33
N LEU A 918 10.19 33.39 -9.83
CA LEU A 918 10.52 33.48 -8.39
C LEU A 918 10.75 34.93 -7.95
N SER A 919 11.47 35.72 -8.76
CA SER A 919 11.69 37.14 -8.48
C SER A 919 10.38 37.92 -8.47
N LYS A 920 9.47 37.65 -9.41
CA LYS A 920 8.11 38.22 -9.43
C LYS A 920 7.27 37.83 -8.20
N ALA A 921 7.55 36.67 -7.61
CA ALA A 921 6.93 36.20 -6.37
C ALA A 921 7.56 36.80 -5.09
N GLY A 922 8.49 37.75 -5.24
CA GLY A 922 9.18 38.47 -4.16
C GLY A 922 10.32 37.68 -3.50
N ILE A 923 10.80 36.62 -4.14
CA ILE A 923 11.88 35.77 -3.62
C ILE A 923 13.23 36.33 -4.05
N LYS A 924 14.18 36.41 -3.11
CA LYS A 924 15.57 36.76 -3.42
C LYS A 924 16.30 35.54 -3.99
N LEU A 925 17.13 35.73 -5.01
CA LEU A 925 17.87 34.64 -5.64
C LEU A 925 19.37 34.80 -5.40
N SER A 926 20.06 33.69 -5.15
CA SER A 926 21.53 33.62 -5.06
C SER A 926 22.06 32.40 -5.81
N ILE A 927 23.29 32.49 -6.32
CA ILE A 927 24.03 31.36 -6.91
C ILE A 927 25.30 31.14 -6.09
N PHE A 928 25.47 29.93 -5.56
CA PHE A 928 26.71 29.49 -4.90
C PHE A 928 27.36 28.39 -5.72
N SER A 929 28.60 28.59 -6.13
CA SER A 929 29.33 27.61 -6.96
C SER A 929 30.79 27.45 -6.51
N GLY A 930 31.33 26.26 -6.70
CA GLY A 930 32.77 26.00 -6.59
C GLY A 930 33.56 26.47 -7.82
N ASP A 931 32.88 26.75 -8.94
CA ASP A 931 33.51 27.22 -10.17
C ASP A 931 34.07 28.62 -10.03
N ALA A 932 34.96 29.02 -10.94
CA ALA A 932 35.58 30.34 -10.92
C ALA A 932 34.53 31.48 -10.79
N PRO A 933 34.82 32.56 -10.03
CA PRO A 933 33.91 33.68 -9.84
C PRO A 933 33.34 34.27 -11.14
N ALA A 934 34.15 34.34 -12.21
CA ALA A 934 33.71 34.80 -13.52
C ALA A 934 32.61 33.92 -14.13
N ALA A 935 32.71 32.60 -14.01
CA ALA A 935 31.72 31.66 -14.52
C ALA A 935 30.39 31.76 -13.76
N ALA A 936 30.44 31.85 -12.43
CA ALA A 936 29.25 32.07 -11.61
C ALA A 936 28.58 33.42 -11.92
N GLY A 937 29.37 34.48 -12.08
CA GLY A 937 28.90 35.82 -12.43
C GLY A 937 28.22 35.87 -13.81
N HIS A 938 28.74 35.14 -14.80
CA HIS A 938 28.14 35.05 -16.13
C HIS A 938 26.74 34.42 -16.08
N VAL A 939 26.61 33.29 -15.36
CA VAL A 939 25.30 32.64 -15.15
C VAL A 939 24.35 33.55 -14.38
N GLY A 940 24.84 34.25 -13.36
CA GLY A 940 24.07 35.25 -12.63
C GLY A 940 23.53 36.35 -13.54
N ALA A 941 24.38 36.94 -14.39
CA ALA A 941 23.97 37.97 -15.34
C ALA A 941 22.94 37.46 -16.35
N ALA A 942 23.12 36.25 -16.89
CA ALA A 942 22.18 35.64 -17.84
C ALA A 942 20.79 35.39 -17.24
N LEU A 943 20.72 35.10 -15.93
CA LEU A 943 19.48 34.81 -15.21
C LEU A 943 18.91 36.03 -14.46
N GLY A 944 19.59 37.17 -14.48
CA GLY A 944 19.22 38.37 -13.71
C GLY A 944 19.41 38.22 -12.19
N ILE A 945 20.33 37.36 -11.75
CA ILE A 945 20.65 37.08 -10.34
C ILE A 945 21.91 37.86 -9.95
N ALA A 946 21.73 38.91 -9.14
CA ALA A 946 22.83 39.80 -8.75
C ALA A 946 23.80 39.17 -7.71
N ASP A 947 23.31 38.28 -6.84
CA ASP A 947 24.12 37.62 -5.80
C ASP A 947 24.66 36.29 -6.33
N ALA A 948 25.70 36.34 -7.16
CA ALA A 948 26.38 35.16 -7.71
C ALA A 948 27.81 35.07 -7.18
N ARG A 949 28.13 33.97 -6.48
CA ARG A 949 29.42 33.75 -5.82
C ARG A 949 30.06 32.45 -6.31
N GLY A 950 31.24 32.56 -6.91
CA GLY A 950 32.07 31.43 -7.32
C GLY A 950 33.31 31.25 -6.43
N GLY A 951 34.01 30.14 -6.59
CA GLY A 951 35.23 29.78 -5.85
C GLY A 951 34.96 29.35 -4.40
N LEU A 952 33.72 28.96 -4.07
CA LEU A 952 33.34 28.57 -2.72
C LEU A 952 33.64 27.08 -2.46
N SER A 953 34.35 26.78 -1.37
CA SER A 953 34.41 25.44 -0.82
C SER A 953 33.05 25.03 -0.20
N PRO A 954 32.79 23.74 0.05
CA PRO A 954 31.59 23.30 0.77
C PRO A 954 31.41 24.01 2.13
N GLU A 955 32.50 24.24 2.87
CA GLU A 955 32.51 24.97 4.13
C GLU A 955 32.16 26.45 3.94
N ASP A 956 32.65 27.08 2.87
CA ASP A 956 32.33 28.48 2.55
C ASP A 956 30.86 28.63 2.15
N LYS A 957 30.32 27.69 1.35
CA LYS A 957 28.89 27.66 1.02
C LYS A 957 28.04 27.56 2.29
N HIS A 958 28.44 26.70 3.22
CA HIS A 958 27.76 26.52 4.50
C HIS A 958 27.83 27.78 5.38
N ALA A 959 29.00 28.41 5.49
CA ALA A 959 29.17 29.66 6.24
C ALA A 959 28.35 30.81 5.63
N ALA A 960 28.35 30.96 4.30
CA ALA A 960 27.57 31.96 3.59
C ALA A 960 26.07 31.77 3.79
N LEU A 961 25.60 30.50 3.80
CA LEU A 961 24.21 30.17 4.10
C LEU A 961 23.85 30.55 5.54
N ARG A 962 24.71 30.30 6.54
CA ARG A 962 24.45 30.70 7.93
C ARG A 962 24.30 32.20 8.11
N VAL A 963 25.13 33.00 7.44
CA VAL A 963 25.01 34.48 7.49
C VAL A 963 23.62 34.94 7.06
N LEU A 964 23.03 34.30 6.05
CA LEU A 964 21.67 34.61 5.59
C LEU A 964 20.60 34.15 6.59
N GLN A 965 20.79 32.98 7.20
CA GLN A 965 19.90 32.47 8.25
C GLN A 965 19.92 33.35 9.51
N ASP A 966 21.10 33.80 9.94
CA ASP A 966 21.29 34.68 11.10
C ASP A 966 20.69 36.08 10.87
N ALA A 967 20.57 36.50 9.60
CA ALA A 967 19.82 37.69 9.21
C ALA A 967 18.28 37.49 9.24
N GLY A 968 17.81 36.31 9.63
CA GLY A 968 16.39 35.96 9.75
C GLY A 968 15.73 35.52 8.44
N GLU A 969 16.49 35.28 7.37
CA GLU A 969 15.94 34.82 6.10
C GLU A 969 15.63 33.31 6.14
N THR A 970 14.48 32.90 5.61
CA THR A 970 14.17 31.48 5.41
C THR A 970 14.77 31.03 4.07
N VAL A 971 15.75 30.13 4.11
CA VAL A 971 16.54 29.74 2.93
C VAL A 971 16.08 28.40 2.37
N ALA A 972 15.78 28.40 1.07
CA ALA A 972 15.64 27.19 0.26
C ALA A 972 16.92 26.98 -0.57
N MET A 973 17.58 25.83 -0.41
CA MET A 973 18.79 25.47 -1.18
C MET A 973 18.43 24.44 -2.25
N VAL A 974 18.81 24.69 -3.49
CA VAL A 974 18.60 23.79 -4.65
C VAL A 974 19.93 23.26 -5.14
N GLY A 975 20.08 21.94 -5.24
CA GLY A 975 21.34 21.30 -5.67
C GLY A 975 21.14 19.88 -6.20
N ASP A 976 22.19 19.30 -6.78
CA ASP A 976 22.18 17.94 -7.37
C ASP A 976 23.26 17.00 -6.79
N GLY A 977 24.29 17.54 -6.12
CA GLY A 977 25.52 16.81 -5.79
C GLY A 977 25.67 16.31 -4.35
N VAL A 978 26.57 15.33 -4.18
CA VAL A 978 27.11 14.87 -2.88
C VAL A 978 27.91 15.97 -2.17
N ASN A 979 28.59 16.82 -2.96
CA ASN A 979 29.42 17.92 -2.46
C ASN A 979 28.61 19.00 -1.73
N ASP A 980 27.31 19.12 -2.04
CA ASP A 980 26.41 20.09 -1.43
C ASP A 980 25.52 19.49 -0.33
N ALA A 981 25.69 18.20 -0.02
CA ALA A 981 24.90 17.53 1.01
C ALA A 981 24.95 18.23 2.39
N PRO A 982 26.10 18.75 2.87
CA PRO A 982 26.14 19.51 4.13
C PRO A 982 25.36 20.83 4.07
N VAL A 983 25.40 21.52 2.92
CA VAL A 983 24.74 22.81 2.71
C VAL A 983 23.22 22.62 2.57
N LEU A 984 22.81 21.58 1.84
CA LEU A 984 21.42 21.15 1.74
C LEU A 984 20.87 20.80 3.13
N ALA A 985 21.58 19.99 3.92
CA ALA A 985 21.11 19.56 5.24
C ALA A 985 20.91 20.73 6.24
N GLN A 986 21.61 21.86 6.06
CA GLN A 986 21.51 23.04 6.93
C GLN A 986 20.38 24.01 6.50
N ALA A 987 19.93 23.96 5.24
CA ALA A 987 18.87 24.83 4.75
C ALA A 987 17.53 24.54 5.47
N GLN A 988 16.66 25.55 5.58
CA GLN A 988 15.30 25.33 6.10
C GLN A 988 14.46 24.47 5.15
N VAL A 989 14.77 24.53 3.85
CA VAL A 989 14.26 23.62 2.83
C VAL A 989 15.38 23.23 1.90
N SER A 990 15.66 21.94 1.84
CA SER A 990 16.56 21.37 0.84
C SER A 990 15.79 20.81 -0.34
N ILE A 991 16.19 21.19 -1.55
CA ILE A 991 15.57 20.77 -2.81
C ILE A 991 16.63 20.09 -3.66
N ALA A 992 16.46 18.79 -3.89
CA ALA A 992 17.35 18.01 -4.75
C ALA A 992 16.82 17.89 -6.17
N MET A 993 17.71 17.95 -7.15
CA MET A 993 17.40 17.62 -8.54
C MET A 993 17.12 16.11 -8.67
N GLY A 994 16.10 15.74 -9.44
CA GLY A 994 15.68 14.36 -9.62
C GLY A 994 16.73 13.44 -10.26
N GLY A 995 17.67 13.99 -11.04
CA GLY A 995 18.83 13.31 -11.62
C GLY A 995 20.10 13.39 -10.76
N GLY A 996 20.06 14.09 -9.63
CA GLY A 996 21.20 14.22 -8.70
C GLY A 996 21.59 12.91 -8.03
N ALA A 997 22.64 12.93 -7.20
CA ALA A 997 23.12 11.75 -6.50
C ALA A 997 22.03 11.12 -5.59
N ASP A 998 21.98 9.79 -5.49
CA ASP A 998 21.04 9.05 -4.64
C ASP A 998 21.05 9.56 -3.18
N LEU A 999 22.24 9.87 -2.67
CA LEU A 999 22.44 10.42 -1.33
C LEU A 999 21.83 11.82 -1.14
N ALA A 1000 21.88 12.67 -2.18
CA ALA A 1000 21.28 14.00 -2.14
C ALA A 1000 19.75 13.92 -2.13
N ARG A 1001 19.16 13.03 -2.95
CA ARG A 1001 17.71 12.79 -2.98
C ARG A 1001 17.17 12.19 -1.68
N ALA A 1002 17.91 11.27 -1.06
CA ALA A 1002 17.49 10.59 0.17
C ALA A 1002 17.41 11.52 1.38
N ASN A 1003 18.22 12.58 1.38
CA ASN A 1003 18.33 13.51 2.50
C ASN A 1003 17.57 14.83 2.30
N ALA A 1004 17.27 15.20 1.06
CA ALA A 1004 16.52 16.42 0.73
C ALA A 1004 15.08 16.39 1.23
N ASP A 1005 14.50 17.57 1.52
CA ASP A 1005 13.13 17.79 1.96
C ASP A 1005 12.13 17.80 0.80
N VAL A 1006 12.62 18.17 -0.39
CA VAL A 1006 11.89 18.21 -1.65
C VAL A 1006 12.79 17.65 -2.75
N VAL A 1007 12.21 16.93 -3.71
CA VAL A 1007 12.88 16.43 -4.91
C VAL A 1007 12.13 16.90 -6.15
N LEU A 1008 12.84 17.46 -7.12
CA LEU A 1008 12.28 17.85 -8.41
C LEU A 1008 12.30 16.67 -9.38
N LEU A 1009 11.14 16.09 -9.62
CA LEU A 1009 10.98 15.01 -10.59
C LEU A 1009 11.23 15.55 -12.01
N GLY A 1010 11.96 14.80 -12.84
CA GLY A 1010 12.27 15.20 -14.22
C GLY A 1010 13.34 16.30 -14.39
N ASN A 1011 13.91 16.84 -13.31
CA ASN A 1011 14.87 17.97 -13.35
C ASN A 1011 14.30 19.28 -13.95
N ASP A 1012 12.98 19.44 -13.97
CA ASP A 1012 12.34 20.65 -14.51
C ASP A 1012 12.26 21.76 -13.46
N LEU A 1013 12.98 22.87 -13.71
CA LEU A 1013 13.00 24.02 -12.81
C LEU A 1013 11.69 24.83 -12.83
N ARG A 1014 10.80 24.66 -13.82
CA ARG A 1014 9.49 25.34 -13.87
C ARG A 1014 8.59 24.93 -12.71
N ALA A 1015 8.79 23.72 -12.19
CA ALA A 1015 8.03 23.19 -11.07
C ALA A 1015 8.29 23.94 -9.75
N LEU A 1016 9.41 24.64 -9.60
CA LEU A 1016 9.77 25.38 -8.39
C LEU A 1016 8.80 26.54 -8.07
N PRO A 1017 8.59 27.53 -8.98
CA PRO A 1017 7.58 28.57 -8.77
C PRO A 1017 6.17 28.02 -8.49
N GLU A 1018 5.75 26.98 -9.21
CA GLU A 1018 4.44 26.37 -9.02
C GLU A 1018 4.31 25.70 -7.65
N GLY A 1019 5.37 24.98 -7.24
CA GLY A 1019 5.46 24.35 -5.92
C GLY A 1019 5.38 25.37 -4.79
N LEU A 1020 6.12 26.49 -4.90
CA LEU A 1020 6.06 27.59 -3.94
C LEU A 1020 4.65 28.20 -3.83
N ALA A 1021 4.00 28.45 -4.97
CA ALA A 1021 2.65 29.01 -5.01
C ALA A 1021 1.63 28.07 -4.35
N LEU A 1022 1.73 26.77 -4.63
CA LEU A 1022 0.87 25.75 -4.02
C LEU A 1022 1.14 25.60 -2.52
N ALA A 1023 2.41 25.60 -2.09
CA ALA A 1023 2.78 25.56 -0.67
C ALA A 1023 2.20 26.75 0.11
N ARG A 1024 2.32 27.97 -0.42
CA ARG A 1024 1.71 29.18 0.16
C ARG A 1024 0.18 29.08 0.24
N ARG A 1025 -0.45 28.53 -0.79
CA ARG A 1025 -1.91 28.29 -0.82
C ARG A 1025 -2.33 27.25 0.23
N THR A 1026 -1.54 26.20 0.44
CA THR A 1026 -1.76 25.18 1.47
C THR A 1026 -1.75 25.79 2.86
N VAL A 1027 -0.70 26.56 3.21
CA VAL A 1027 -0.63 27.24 4.52
C VAL A 1027 -1.80 28.20 4.72
N ARG A 1028 -2.24 28.91 3.68
CA ARG A 1028 -3.42 29.78 3.75
C ARG A 1028 -4.70 28.99 4.05
N ILE A 1029 -4.92 27.86 3.37
CA ILE A 1029 -6.09 27.01 3.59
C ILE A 1029 -6.08 26.40 4.99
N VAL A 1030 -4.91 25.98 5.49
CA VAL A 1030 -4.78 25.51 6.88
C VAL A 1030 -5.18 26.62 7.87
N LYS A 1031 -4.67 27.84 7.69
CA LYS A 1031 -5.07 28.99 8.53
C LYS A 1031 -6.56 29.28 8.47
N GLN A 1032 -7.18 29.22 7.29
CA GLN A 1032 -8.63 29.39 7.12
C GLN A 1032 -9.42 28.31 7.88
N ASN A 1033 -9.01 27.05 7.74
CA ASN A 1033 -9.67 25.93 8.38
C ASN A 1033 -9.58 26.01 9.92
N LEU A 1034 -8.40 26.37 10.44
CA LEU A 1034 -8.20 26.58 11.88
C LEU A 1034 -9.04 27.77 12.37
N ALA A 1035 -9.01 28.91 11.68
CA ALA A 1035 -9.79 30.10 12.04
C ALA A 1035 -11.30 29.80 12.06
N TRP A 1036 -11.81 29.07 11.06
CA TRP A 1036 -13.20 28.62 11.02
C TRP A 1036 -13.55 27.70 12.18
N ALA A 1037 -12.72 26.69 12.45
CA ALA A 1037 -12.94 25.76 13.54
C ALA A 1037 -12.99 26.49 14.90
N PHE A 1038 -12.09 27.45 15.13
CA PHE A 1038 -12.13 28.27 16.35
C PHE A 1038 -13.37 29.18 16.42
N ALA A 1039 -13.68 29.89 15.33
CA ALA A 1039 -14.82 30.82 15.31
C ALA A 1039 -16.16 30.09 15.54
N TYR A 1040 -16.35 28.93 14.91
CA TYR A 1040 -17.55 28.11 15.12
C TYR A 1040 -17.69 27.69 16.58
N ASN A 1041 -16.65 27.11 17.19
CA ASN A 1041 -16.70 26.64 18.57
C ASN A 1041 -16.87 27.79 19.57
N PHE A 1042 -16.19 28.92 19.34
CA PHE A 1042 -16.29 30.12 20.19
C PHE A 1042 -17.72 30.68 20.23
N LEU A 1043 -18.45 30.62 19.12
CA LEU A 1043 -19.84 31.07 19.05
C LEU A 1043 -20.83 30.01 19.55
N ALA A 1044 -20.62 28.75 19.20
CA ALA A 1044 -21.61 27.70 19.43
C ALA A 1044 -21.64 27.19 20.88
N ILE A 1045 -20.50 27.16 21.59
CA ILE A 1045 -20.45 26.72 22.99
C ILE A 1045 -21.28 27.64 23.91
N PRO A 1046 -21.11 28.99 23.91
CA PRO A 1046 -21.94 29.86 24.75
C PRO A 1046 -23.44 29.75 24.45
N LEU A 1047 -23.80 29.61 23.17
CA LEU A 1047 -25.20 29.42 22.77
C LEU A 1047 -25.77 28.09 23.28
N ALA A 1048 -24.98 27.02 23.27
CA ALA A 1048 -25.37 25.76 23.88
C ALA A 1048 -25.48 25.88 25.40
N MET A 1049 -24.53 26.55 26.06
CA MET A 1049 -24.58 26.79 27.51
C MET A 1049 -25.80 27.61 27.93
N ALA A 1050 -26.23 28.56 27.10
CA ALA A 1050 -27.45 29.35 27.29
C ALA A 1050 -28.75 28.56 27.00
N GLY A 1051 -28.66 27.31 26.54
CA GLY A 1051 -29.82 26.49 26.18
C GLY A 1051 -30.53 26.97 24.91
N TRP A 1052 -29.82 27.59 23.97
CA TRP A 1052 -30.39 27.98 22.66
C TRP A 1052 -30.08 26.97 21.56
N VAL A 1053 -29.20 26.01 21.82
CA VAL A 1053 -28.79 24.96 20.88
C VAL A 1053 -29.20 23.61 21.45
N THR A 1054 -30.06 22.90 20.71
CA THR A 1054 -30.44 21.53 21.06
C THR A 1054 -29.39 20.51 20.59
N PRO A 1055 -29.36 19.28 21.14
CA PRO A 1055 -28.40 18.25 20.75
C PRO A 1055 -28.40 17.92 19.24
N TRP A 1056 -29.55 17.96 18.57
CA TRP A 1056 -29.62 17.71 17.13
C TRP A 1056 -29.04 18.86 16.30
N MET A 1057 -29.28 20.11 16.70
CA MET A 1057 -28.68 21.30 16.07
C MET A 1057 -27.16 21.28 16.20
N ALA A 1058 -26.67 20.89 17.39
CA ALA A 1058 -25.25 20.69 17.66
C ALA A 1058 -24.63 19.62 16.73
N GLY A 1059 -25.31 18.49 16.56
CA GLY A 1059 -24.88 17.42 15.65
C GLY A 1059 -24.78 17.85 14.18
N ILE A 1060 -25.79 18.57 13.66
CA ILE A 1060 -25.77 19.09 12.29
C ILE A 1060 -24.67 20.14 12.11
N GLY A 1061 -24.58 21.10 13.02
CA GLY A 1061 -23.61 22.18 12.96
C GLY A 1061 -22.16 21.67 12.96
N MET A 1062 -21.87 20.68 13.80
CA MET A 1062 -20.55 20.05 13.86
C MET A 1062 -20.21 19.31 12.55
N SER A 1063 -21.14 18.52 12.01
CA SER A 1063 -20.94 17.78 10.76
C SER A 1063 -20.73 18.73 9.58
N ALA A 1064 -21.52 19.81 9.50
CA ALA A 1064 -21.36 20.85 8.48
C ALA A 1064 -20.01 21.58 8.60
N SER A 1065 -19.59 21.93 9.83
CA SER A 1065 -18.31 22.59 10.08
C SER A 1065 -17.11 21.73 9.66
N SER A 1066 -17.14 20.44 10.01
CA SER A 1066 -16.10 19.48 9.63
C SER A 1066 -16.05 19.26 8.11
N LEU A 1067 -17.22 19.15 7.47
CA LEU A 1067 -17.32 19.01 6.02
C LEU A 1067 -16.77 20.24 5.28
N LEU A 1068 -17.05 21.46 5.78
CA LEU A 1068 -16.55 22.70 5.18
C LEU A 1068 -15.02 22.73 5.18
N VAL A 1069 -14.38 22.35 6.28
CA VAL A 1069 -12.91 22.26 6.41
C VAL A 1069 -12.32 21.29 5.37
N VAL A 1070 -12.95 20.13 5.19
CA VAL A 1070 -12.54 19.11 4.22
C VAL A 1070 -12.72 19.60 2.78
N LEU A 1071 -13.88 20.18 2.45
CA LEU A 1071 -14.15 20.73 1.12
C LEU A 1071 -13.19 21.88 0.79
N ASN A 1072 -12.85 22.71 1.77
CA ASN A 1072 -11.88 23.77 1.59
C ASN A 1072 -10.47 23.21 1.33
N ALA A 1073 -10.07 22.13 2.00
CA ALA A 1073 -8.82 21.43 1.74
C ALA A 1073 -8.75 20.84 0.32
N LEU A 1074 -9.85 20.26 -0.18
CA LEU A 1074 -9.94 19.70 -1.54
C LEU A 1074 -9.76 20.75 -2.66
N ARG A 1075 -9.90 22.05 -2.36
CA ARG A 1075 -9.59 23.13 -3.34
C ARG A 1075 -8.12 23.13 -3.77
N LEU A 1076 -7.22 22.49 -3.02
CA LEU A 1076 -5.81 22.31 -3.39
C LEU A 1076 -5.61 21.38 -4.58
N GLN A 1077 -6.59 20.52 -4.92
CA GLN A 1077 -6.53 19.68 -6.13
C GLN A 1077 -6.84 20.44 -7.42
N ARG A 1078 -7.53 21.59 -7.34
CA ARG A 1078 -7.92 22.37 -8.53
C ARG A 1078 -6.70 23.15 -9.05
N LYS A 1079 -6.43 22.98 -10.34
CA LYS A 1079 -5.35 23.69 -11.07
C LYS A 1079 -5.46 25.19 -10.89
#